data_AF-A0A6F9DCN0-F1
#
_entry.id   AF-A0A6F9DCN0-F1
#
_cell.length_a   1.000
_cell.length_b   1.000
_cell.length_c   1.000
_cell.angle_alpha   90.00
_cell.angle_beta   90.00
_cell.angle_gamma   90.00
#
_symmetry.space_group_name_H-M   'P 1'
#
loop_
_entity.id
_entity.type
_entity.pdbx_description
1 polymer ?
#
loop_
_entity_poly.entity_id
_entity_poly.type
_entity_poly.pdbx_seq_one_letter_code
_entity_poly.pdbx_strand_id
1 'polypeptide(L)'
;MMLKKSAMNRYLYVCVVSALFFVLSNALYVDQIGKYDWTKNLIGKVELVAFDSSVSISKNVFVATDKNVVASISAKNGNINWRRTLAFNDGKIKSLNHVRDGIVSVTEAGVARVFEASSGVTKWDVNLAASKTEEEFLVHQVAVLEQSYTEGNLLVVLTNTEIITASLSKHHPKVKSVAFDQDISGAEYNKLLIDSQSSQILHFQLELRRGISVTVYDAKQLEIISQANVQNDWLATLDTVAVLEGNQLLYSCNEPESEMLYLVDFTSGKVLNSVRLELFDIESVASIVSVSNKDVTTHGPNVLLLHGQGKVSHIKVDDGDVKIGWKKELKSLREVVTKQLGSEEYSFFTSIDNQDVTITAMSVKTGLTDDSLTIRYQLPANTGEISSIHINMFLKRTTPIGFRALLTTTADTVLLVAHPNRLAWQRDESLASISSANMLDLPLSDGDAGIEAEFEEAERTSVPDMFAKRVKAQASQVVSFFKQMAKELDEGTLFKHKTRDPLIQVEGLTRDPFSLHKMIVVVTKAGSLFGIDSLNGEVVWRYYSSLLTDRDIHLYVQRTTAHFPHPPQALILGLDPQQQLNPVLLELNPITGEVEDKTDVLGGIKSPIMQATLLPNPDSTHLRPLLLLDTDLNVHLIPKTAETESVLKQLNLYLYDINSLTGLIRSFSIKSSNVAKPTWSVTVPNTHRIIQFGGKPSGEKIDSLGRPLADRSVLFKYLNPNVVAVLSESLEQNVDRCSLMLFLIDAVTGQMIHSIVHKRSQGPVHLVHSENWLLYSYRNAKLRRIEVSALEMYEGKTQFNSTSFSSFHVRPNPPTILQQAYIFPYGISSIGVSKTEKGITSRQILFGLKKGSLFGIPRKLFDPRRSLHPNEKHREEGIMPYSPEVPVPPELFLSYNLTLEQIDGIYCAPSALESTSLVFTTGLDLFFTRTQPSKMFDVLKEDFDHMFIGAVLIGLFIAALVTRRLSQVKQLNKSWR
;
A
#
# COMPACT_ATOMS: atom_id res chain seq x y z
N MET A 1 -31.27 35.82 -64.01
CA MET A 1 -30.39 35.87 -62.82
C MET A 1 -31.12 35.54 -61.49
N MET A 2 -32.25 34.81 -61.53
CA MET A 2 -33.06 34.43 -60.34
C MET A 2 -33.15 32.91 -60.11
N LEU A 3 -32.31 32.10 -60.76
CA LEU A 3 -32.33 30.62 -60.61
C LEU A 3 -31.10 30.03 -59.90
N LYS A 4 -30.10 30.85 -59.50
CA LYS A 4 -28.90 30.37 -58.79
C LYS A 4 -28.92 30.55 -57.26
N LYS A 5 -29.92 31.24 -56.68
CA LYS A 5 -30.03 31.44 -55.21
C LYS A 5 -30.82 30.34 -54.47
N SER A 6 -31.60 29.51 -55.16
CA SER A 6 -32.43 28.48 -54.53
C SER A 6 -31.67 27.18 -54.20
N ALA A 7 -30.63 26.83 -54.96
CA ALA A 7 -29.83 25.64 -54.70
C ALA A 7 -28.92 25.79 -53.48
N MET A 8 -28.32 26.97 -53.29
CA MET A 8 -27.38 27.23 -52.19
C MET A 8 -28.07 27.19 -50.82
N ASN A 9 -29.34 27.62 -50.72
CA ASN A 9 -30.11 27.51 -49.48
C ASN A 9 -30.54 26.08 -49.16
N ARG A 10 -30.74 25.19 -50.15
CA ARG A 10 -31.06 23.78 -49.89
C ARG A 10 -29.83 23.00 -49.42
N TYR A 11 -28.65 23.27 -49.98
CA TYR A 11 -27.41 22.67 -49.48
C TYR A 11 -27.03 23.21 -48.09
N LEU A 12 -27.26 24.49 -47.79
CA LEU A 12 -27.05 25.04 -46.45
C LEU A 12 -28.04 24.44 -45.42
N TYR A 13 -29.31 24.25 -45.79
CA TYR A 13 -30.29 23.61 -44.92
C TYR A 13 -30.01 22.12 -44.71
N VAL A 14 -29.55 21.39 -45.73
CA VAL A 14 -29.14 19.98 -45.60
C VAL A 14 -27.85 19.85 -44.79
N CYS A 15 -26.89 20.77 -44.91
CA CYS A 15 -25.71 20.79 -44.05
C CYS A 15 -26.03 21.14 -42.59
N VAL A 16 -26.96 22.08 -42.33
CA VAL A 16 -27.38 22.44 -40.96
C VAL A 16 -28.23 21.33 -40.33
N VAL A 17 -29.11 20.67 -41.10
CA VAL A 17 -29.89 19.52 -40.62
C VAL A 17 -29.00 18.29 -40.46
N SER A 18 -28.03 18.04 -41.34
CA SER A 18 -27.07 16.95 -41.18
C SER A 18 -26.11 17.18 -40.00
N ALA A 19 -25.79 18.43 -39.66
CA ALA A 19 -25.00 18.76 -38.46
C ALA A 19 -25.80 18.58 -37.15
N LEU A 20 -27.13 18.67 -37.21
CA LEU A 20 -28.02 18.44 -36.05
C LEU A 20 -28.32 16.96 -35.77
N PHE A 21 -27.94 16.03 -36.66
CA PHE A 21 -28.18 14.59 -36.50
C PHE A 21 -26.92 13.76 -36.20
N PHE A 22 -25.73 14.37 -36.09
CA PHE A 22 -24.55 13.70 -35.53
C PHE A 22 -24.46 13.96 -34.02
N VAL A 23 -25.45 13.46 -33.28
CA VAL A 23 -25.21 13.15 -31.86
C VAL A 23 -24.48 11.81 -31.86
N LEU A 24 -23.16 11.86 -31.90
CA LEU A 24 -22.35 10.74 -31.44
C LEU A 24 -22.72 10.54 -29.96
N SER A 25 -23.54 9.54 -29.69
CA SER A 25 -23.81 9.08 -28.35
C SER A 25 -22.53 8.42 -27.82
N ASN A 26 -21.62 9.23 -27.27
CA ASN A 26 -20.51 8.74 -26.48
C ASN A 26 -21.09 8.30 -25.13
N ALA A 27 -21.24 6.99 -24.96
CA ALA A 27 -21.44 6.40 -23.65
C ALA A 27 -20.09 6.43 -22.90
N LEU A 28 -20.12 6.91 -21.65
CA LEU A 28 -18.98 7.33 -20.82
C LEU A 28 -18.09 8.40 -21.51
N TYR A 29 -17.93 9.56 -20.86
CA TYR A 29 -17.11 10.66 -21.39
C TYR A 29 -15.62 10.27 -21.38
N VAL A 30 -15.10 9.74 -22.50
CA VAL A 30 -13.67 9.44 -22.71
C VAL A 30 -12.79 10.65 -22.40
N ASP A 31 -13.32 11.87 -22.57
CA ASP A 31 -12.65 13.12 -22.29
C ASP A 31 -12.52 13.43 -20.78
N GLN A 32 -13.16 12.68 -19.88
CA GLN A 32 -13.03 12.85 -18.42
C GLN A 32 -11.94 11.97 -17.79
N ILE A 33 -11.48 10.93 -18.50
CA ILE A 33 -10.41 10.05 -18.03
C ILE A 33 -9.14 10.86 -17.81
N GLY A 34 -8.57 10.73 -16.61
CA GLY A 34 -7.37 11.45 -16.21
C GLY A 34 -7.60 12.94 -15.96
N LYS A 35 -8.84 13.42 -15.75
CA LYS A 35 -9.08 14.80 -15.26
C LYS A 35 -9.02 14.90 -13.73
N TYR A 36 -9.73 13.99 -13.04
CA TYR A 36 -9.86 13.98 -11.57
C TYR A 36 -9.42 12.67 -10.92
N ASP A 37 -9.05 11.68 -11.72
CA ASP A 37 -8.53 10.39 -11.27
C ASP A 37 -7.04 10.23 -11.60
N TRP A 38 -6.38 9.37 -10.83
CA TRP A 38 -4.99 8.96 -11.06
C TRP A 38 -4.71 7.61 -10.40
N THR A 39 -3.76 6.88 -10.97
CA THR A 39 -3.24 5.63 -10.41
C THR A 39 -1.74 5.69 -10.21
N LYS A 40 -1.25 5.11 -9.12
CA LYS A 40 0.17 4.90 -8.87
C LYS A 40 0.45 3.40 -8.72
N ASN A 41 1.21 2.85 -9.67
CA ASN A 41 1.55 1.44 -9.72
C ASN A 41 2.85 1.17 -8.94
N LEU A 42 2.78 0.29 -7.95
CA LEU A 42 3.89 -0.08 -7.07
C LEU A 42 4.19 -1.58 -7.15
N ILE A 43 5.26 -2.02 -6.50
CA ILE A 43 5.69 -3.43 -6.48
C ILE A 43 5.84 -3.98 -5.06
N GLY A 44 6.02 -3.12 -4.05
CA GLY A 44 6.28 -3.54 -2.66
C GLY A 44 7.76 -3.57 -2.32
N LYS A 45 8.06 -4.04 -1.10
CA LYS A 45 9.42 -4.09 -0.57
C LYS A 45 10.25 -5.08 -1.37
N VAL A 46 11.34 -4.60 -1.96
CA VAL A 46 12.24 -5.42 -2.77
C VAL A 46 13.08 -6.32 -1.88
N GLU A 47 12.95 -7.63 -2.04
CA GLU A 47 13.73 -8.64 -1.32
C GLU A 47 14.84 -9.21 -2.20
N LEU A 48 14.56 -9.47 -3.48
CA LEU A 48 15.51 -10.07 -4.42
C LEU A 48 15.65 -9.22 -5.68
N VAL A 49 16.87 -9.13 -6.20
CA VAL A 49 17.19 -8.35 -7.39
C VAL A 49 18.04 -9.17 -8.35
N ALA A 50 17.63 -9.23 -9.61
CA ALA A 50 18.40 -9.79 -10.70
C ALA A 50 18.59 -8.73 -11.79
N PHE A 51 19.83 -8.48 -12.17
CA PHE A 51 20.11 -7.62 -13.31
C PHE A 51 20.09 -8.42 -14.61
N ASP A 52 19.71 -7.76 -15.70
CA ASP A 52 19.91 -8.27 -17.06
C ASP A 52 21.38 -8.70 -17.24
N SER A 53 21.58 -9.97 -17.55
CA SER A 53 22.91 -10.59 -17.65
C SER A 53 23.61 -10.26 -18.96
N SER A 54 22.94 -9.59 -19.91
CA SER A 54 23.57 -9.19 -21.18
C SER A 54 24.78 -8.28 -20.98
N VAL A 55 25.81 -8.48 -21.82
CA VAL A 55 27.10 -7.74 -21.76
C VAL A 55 26.92 -6.25 -22.12
N SER A 56 25.81 -5.92 -22.80
CA SER A 56 25.45 -4.54 -23.17
C SER A 56 24.85 -3.76 -21.99
N ILE A 57 24.65 -2.44 -22.14
CA ILE A 57 23.96 -1.62 -21.13
C ILE A 57 22.63 -2.28 -20.75
N SER A 58 22.55 -2.77 -19.51
CA SER A 58 21.35 -3.37 -18.95
C SER A 58 20.18 -2.39 -19.07
N LYS A 59 19.12 -2.84 -19.74
CA LYS A 59 17.92 -2.03 -19.91
C LYS A 59 16.96 -2.22 -18.75
N ASN A 60 16.98 -3.41 -18.16
CA ASN A 60 16.01 -3.87 -17.19
C ASN A 60 16.67 -4.31 -15.89
N VAL A 61 15.97 -4.05 -14.79
CA VAL A 61 16.22 -4.58 -13.46
C VAL A 61 15.03 -5.46 -13.12
N PHE A 62 15.28 -6.71 -12.78
CA PHE A 62 14.23 -7.63 -12.34
C PHE A 62 14.23 -7.68 -10.83
N VAL A 63 13.05 -7.64 -10.23
CA VAL A 63 12.87 -7.60 -8.79
C VAL A 63 11.78 -8.56 -8.36
N ALA A 64 11.95 -9.15 -7.19
CA ALA A 64 10.92 -9.88 -6.48
C ALA A 64 10.69 -9.22 -5.12
N THR A 65 9.43 -9.15 -4.70
CA THR A 65 9.01 -8.39 -3.53
C THR A 65 8.26 -9.22 -2.49
N ASP A 66 8.16 -8.67 -1.28
CA ASP A 66 7.41 -9.21 -0.14
C ASP A 66 5.92 -9.47 -0.44
N LYS A 67 5.35 -8.73 -1.41
CA LYS A 67 3.98 -8.88 -1.90
C LYS A 67 3.80 -10.00 -2.93
N ASN A 68 4.80 -10.88 -3.09
CA ASN A 68 4.84 -11.93 -4.10
C ASN A 68 4.75 -11.37 -5.53
N VAL A 69 5.36 -10.23 -5.80
CA VAL A 69 5.37 -9.61 -7.13
C VAL A 69 6.72 -9.84 -7.79
N VAL A 70 6.71 -10.35 -9.02
CA VAL A 70 7.88 -10.35 -9.92
C VAL A 70 7.71 -9.24 -10.93
N ALA A 71 8.67 -8.32 -11.03
CA ALA A 71 8.57 -7.17 -11.92
C ALA A 71 9.86 -6.91 -12.70
N SER A 72 9.69 -6.33 -13.90
CA SER A 72 10.77 -5.74 -14.67
C SER A 72 10.66 -4.22 -14.63
N ILE A 73 11.68 -3.57 -14.09
CA ILE A 73 11.81 -2.12 -14.01
C ILE A 73 12.83 -1.64 -15.05
N SER A 74 12.50 -0.59 -15.78
CA SER A 74 13.45 0.08 -16.68
C SER A 74 14.55 0.77 -15.87
N ALA A 75 15.81 0.40 -16.13
CA ALA A 75 16.98 1.01 -15.50
C ALA A 75 17.15 2.50 -15.86
N LYS A 76 16.46 3.00 -16.91
CA LYS A 76 16.60 4.38 -17.38
C LYS A 76 15.75 5.37 -16.59
N ASN A 77 14.51 5.00 -16.24
CA ASN A 77 13.51 5.92 -15.68
C ASN A 77 12.72 5.34 -14.50
N GLY A 78 12.93 4.08 -14.13
CA GLY A 78 12.23 3.47 -13.00
C GLY A 78 10.78 3.09 -13.31
N ASN A 79 10.35 3.13 -14.57
CA ASN A 79 9.02 2.68 -14.94
C ASN A 79 8.93 1.16 -14.92
N ILE A 80 7.77 0.64 -14.52
CA ILE A 80 7.44 -0.78 -14.60
C ILE A 80 7.17 -1.11 -16.07
N ASN A 81 7.97 -2.01 -16.65
CA ASN A 81 7.74 -2.54 -18.00
C ASN A 81 6.60 -3.57 -17.96
N TRP A 82 6.69 -4.50 -17.00
CA TRP A 82 5.67 -5.49 -16.68
C TRP A 82 5.86 -5.94 -15.23
N ARG A 83 4.78 -6.43 -14.62
CA ARG A 83 4.80 -7.08 -13.31
C ARG A 83 3.79 -8.23 -13.27
N ARG A 84 4.03 -9.20 -12.41
CA ARG A 84 3.17 -10.36 -12.17
C ARG A 84 3.04 -10.60 -10.68
N THR A 85 1.81 -10.52 -10.18
CA THR A 85 1.47 -10.91 -8.81
C THR A 85 1.29 -12.42 -8.78
N LEU A 86 2.08 -13.12 -7.98
CA LEU A 86 1.96 -14.56 -7.76
C LEU A 86 0.92 -14.84 -6.67
N ALA A 87 0.37 -16.06 -6.65
CA ALA A 87 -0.65 -16.41 -5.67
C ALA A 87 -0.02 -16.50 -4.26
N PHE A 88 -0.72 -15.99 -3.25
CA PHE A 88 -0.29 -16.11 -1.85
C PHE A 88 -0.10 -17.57 -1.40
N ASN A 89 -0.88 -18.49 -1.97
CA ASN A 89 -0.78 -19.92 -1.68
C ASN A 89 0.56 -20.53 -2.14
N ASP A 90 1.28 -19.89 -3.07
CA ASP A 90 2.57 -20.40 -3.53
C ASP A 90 3.70 -20.18 -2.50
N GLY A 91 3.43 -19.46 -1.40
CA GLY A 91 4.45 -19.04 -0.43
C GLY A 91 5.28 -17.85 -0.91
N LYS A 92 6.30 -17.47 -0.13
CA LYS A 92 7.21 -16.36 -0.49
C LYS A 92 8.16 -16.73 -1.63
N ILE A 93 8.61 -15.75 -2.40
CA ILE A 93 9.60 -15.97 -3.46
C ILE A 93 10.98 -16.11 -2.81
N LYS A 94 11.63 -17.28 -2.96
CA LYS A 94 12.95 -17.55 -2.38
C LYS A 94 14.11 -17.21 -3.30
N SER A 95 13.90 -17.24 -4.61
CA SER A 95 14.97 -17.00 -5.59
C SER A 95 14.46 -16.33 -6.85
N LEU A 96 15.29 -15.45 -7.40
CA LEU A 96 15.07 -14.75 -8.67
C LEU A 96 16.38 -14.70 -9.45
N ASN A 97 16.44 -15.38 -10.59
CA ASN A 97 17.64 -15.42 -11.43
C ASN A 97 17.32 -15.02 -12.87
N HIS A 98 18.18 -14.22 -13.50
CA HIS A 98 18.11 -13.92 -14.92
C HIS A 98 19.03 -14.85 -15.69
N VAL A 99 18.44 -15.62 -16.61
CA VAL A 99 19.09 -16.68 -17.38
C VAL A 99 18.83 -16.42 -18.86
N ARG A 100 19.63 -17.00 -19.76
CA ARG A 100 19.40 -16.90 -21.22
C ARG A 100 17.95 -17.21 -21.65
N ASP A 101 17.33 -18.21 -21.01
CA ASP A 101 15.96 -18.64 -21.32
C ASP A 101 14.87 -17.73 -20.73
N GLY A 102 15.21 -16.77 -19.87
CA GLY A 102 14.27 -15.87 -19.21
C GLY A 102 14.58 -15.69 -17.73
N ILE A 103 13.57 -15.26 -16.98
CA ILE A 103 13.68 -15.04 -15.54
C ILE A 103 13.10 -16.25 -14.82
N VAL A 104 13.88 -16.84 -13.94
CA VAL A 104 13.46 -17.99 -13.14
C VAL A 104 13.10 -17.51 -11.75
N SER A 105 11.89 -17.82 -11.30
CA SER A 105 11.46 -17.61 -9.91
C SER A 105 11.10 -18.94 -9.27
N VAL A 106 11.50 -19.14 -8.02
CA VAL A 106 11.10 -20.31 -7.23
C VAL A 106 10.51 -19.83 -5.91
N THR A 107 9.34 -20.35 -5.57
CA THR A 107 8.65 -20.05 -4.32
C THR A 107 8.97 -21.07 -3.22
N GLU A 108 8.68 -20.69 -1.98
CA GLU A 108 8.89 -21.52 -0.78
C GLU A 108 8.14 -22.85 -0.85
N ALA A 109 6.92 -22.87 -1.41
CA ALA A 109 6.13 -24.08 -1.62
C ALA A 109 6.61 -24.95 -2.80
N GLY A 110 7.74 -24.62 -3.44
CA GLY A 110 8.31 -25.42 -4.52
C GLY A 110 7.76 -25.14 -5.91
N VAL A 111 7.06 -24.02 -6.13
CA VAL A 111 6.57 -23.68 -7.47
C VAL A 111 7.66 -22.94 -8.24
N ALA A 112 8.21 -23.60 -9.27
CA ALA A 112 9.21 -23.02 -10.16
C ALA A 112 8.55 -22.47 -11.43
N ARG A 113 8.91 -21.25 -11.82
CA ARG A 113 8.36 -20.56 -12.99
C ARG A 113 9.44 -19.90 -13.82
N VAL A 114 9.28 -19.94 -15.14
CA VAL A 114 10.12 -19.19 -16.07
C VAL A 114 9.30 -18.15 -16.80
N PHE A 115 9.72 -16.90 -16.72
CA PHE A 115 9.10 -15.76 -17.42
C PHE A 115 9.97 -15.30 -18.58
N GLU A 116 9.35 -14.90 -19.67
CA GLU A 116 10.05 -14.17 -20.72
C GLU A 116 10.47 -12.78 -20.21
N ALA A 117 11.75 -12.44 -20.36
CA ALA A 117 12.31 -11.22 -19.77
C ALA A 117 11.73 -9.91 -20.34
N SER A 118 11.28 -9.92 -21.60
CA SER A 118 10.74 -8.76 -22.31
C SER A 118 9.26 -8.50 -21.98
N SER A 119 8.44 -9.55 -21.92
CA SER A 119 6.98 -9.47 -21.85
C SER A 119 6.40 -9.84 -20.48
N GLY A 120 7.17 -10.57 -19.66
CA GLY A 120 6.69 -11.12 -18.39
C GLY A 120 5.66 -12.25 -18.57
N VAL A 121 5.56 -12.85 -19.76
CA VAL A 121 4.71 -14.02 -20.00
C VAL A 121 5.37 -15.26 -19.42
N THR A 122 4.61 -16.05 -18.67
CA THR A 122 5.08 -17.34 -18.15
C THR A 122 5.26 -18.33 -19.31
N LYS A 123 6.49 -18.81 -19.53
CA LYS A 123 6.81 -19.83 -20.52
C LYS A 123 6.36 -21.22 -20.09
N TRP A 124 6.55 -21.51 -18.81
CA TRP A 124 6.09 -22.71 -18.14
C TRP A 124 6.20 -22.53 -16.62
N ASP A 125 5.39 -23.29 -15.89
CA ASP A 125 5.42 -23.42 -14.43
C ASP A 125 5.34 -24.91 -14.05
N VAL A 126 6.04 -25.30 -12.99
CA VAL A 126 6.02 -26.66 -12.45
C VAL A 126 6.01 -26.61 -10.93
N ASN A 127 5.10 -27.38 -10.34
CA ASN A 127 5.11 -27.63 -8.91
C ASN A 127 6.09 -28.78 -8.61
N LEU A 128 7.22 -28.47 -7.97
CA LEU A 128 8.24 -29.44 -7.59
C LEU A 128 7.80 -30.30 -6.38
N ALA A 129 6.80 -29.84 -5.61
CA ALA A 129 6.28 -30.52 -4.43
C ALA A 129 5.10 -31.47 -4.72
N ALA A 130 4.78 -31.76 -5.98
CA ALA A 130 3.52 -32.35 -6.43
C ALA A 130 3.09 -33.70 -5.79
N SER A 131 3.97 -34.38 -5.05
CA SER A 131 3.70 -35.64 -4.35
C SER A 131 3.76 -35.57 -2.83
N LYS A 132 4.01 -34.40 -2.22
CA LYS A 132 4.23 -34.20 -0.78
C LYS A 132 3.25 -33.18 -0.20
N THR A 133 2.99 -33.24 1.10
CA THR A 133 2.17 -32.23 1.81
C THR A 133 2.97 -30.92 1.94
N GLU A 134 2.28 -29.77 1.90
CA GLU A 134 2.92 -28.44 1.96
C GLU A 134 3.74 -28.22 3.25
N GLU A 135 3.41 -28.92 4.34
CA GLU A 135 4.15 -28.82 5.62
C GLU A 135 5.48 -29.58 5.62
N GLU A 136 5.68 -30.52 4.69
CA GLU A 136 6.88 -31.37 4.62
C GLU A 136 7.91 -30.88 3.58
N PHE A 137 7.56 -29.93 2.72
CA PHE A 137 8.40 -29.48 1.61
C PHE A 137 8.76 -28.00 1.75
N LEU A 138 10.04 -27.72 2.05
CA LEU A 138 10.56 -26.35 2.16
C LEU A 138 11.81 -26.17 1.31
N VAL A 139 11.79 -25.13 0.46
CA VAL A 139 12.95 -24.72 -0.34
C VAL A 139 13.93 -23.92 0.53
N HIS A 140 15.17 -24.43 0.66
CA HIS A 140 16.26 -23.76 1.39
C HIS A 140 17.07 -22.83 0.48
N GLN A 141 17.54 -23.34 -0.66
CA GLN A 141 18.37 -22.59 -1.58
C GLN A 141 18.09 -23.01 -3.03
N VAL A 142 18.27 -22.07 -3.94
CA VAL A 142 18.12 -22.29 -5.37
C VAL A 142 19.33 -21.72 -6.09
N ALA A 143 19.86 -22.48 -7.04
CA ALA A 143 20.92 -22.02 -7.93
C ALA A 143 20.62 -22.46 -9.36
N VAL A 144 21.24 -21.77 -10.33
CA VAL A 144 21.09 -22.08 -11.75
C VAL A 144 22.45 -22.48 -12.30
N LEU A 145 22.49 -23.64 -12.95
CA LEU A 145 23.61 -24.12 -13.73
C LEU A 145 23.45 -23.67 -15.18
N GLU A 146 24.27 -22.72 -15.62
CA GLU A 146 24.39 -22.39 -17.03
C GLU A 146 25.31 -23.40 -17.72
N GLN A 147 24.78 -24.11 -18.71
CA GLN A 147 25.54 -25.12 -19.45
C GLN A 147 26.05 -24.54 -20.78
N SER A 148 26.98 -25.25 -21.42
CA SER A 148 27.55 -24.86 -22.72
C SER A 148 26.46 -24.54 -23.76
N TYR A 149 26.78 -23.78 -24.82
CA TYR A 149 25.85 -23.36 -25.88
C TYR A 149 24.93 -24.45 -26.48
N THR A 150 25.29 -25.74 -26.31
CA THR A 150 24.58 -26.90 -26.84
C THR A 150 23.63 -27.58 -25.84
N GLU A 151 23.79 -27.33 -24.53
CA GLU A 151 23.00 -27.95 -23.47
C GLU A 151 22.15 -26.88 -22.77
N GLY A 152 20.91 -27.24 -22.42
CA GLY A 152 19.97 -26.29 -21.82
C GLY A 152 20.25 -26.09 -20.33
N ASN A 153 20.14 -24.86 -19.84
CA ASN A 153 20.42 -24.53 -18.44
C ASN A 153 19.57 -25.37 -17.47
N LEU A 154 20.13 -25.69 -16.31
CA LEU A 154 19.50 -26.52 -15.29
C LEU A 154 19.24 -25.68 -14.03
N LEU A 155 18.00 -25.72 -13.54
CA LEU A 155 17.64 -25.22 -12.22
C LEU A 155 17.97 -26.30 -11.20
N VAL A 156 18.64 -25.93 -10.11
CA VAL A 156 18.93 -26.81 -8.98
C VAL A 156 18.27 -26.23 -7.73
N VAL A 157 17.44 -27.02 -7.07
CA VAL A 157 16.68 -26.63 -5.88
C VAL A 157 17.07 -27.56 -4.74
N LEU A 158 17.59 -26.98 -3.66
CA LEU A 158 17.83 -27.66 -2.41
C LEU A 158 16.60 -27.53 -1.51
N THR A 159 16.03 -28.66 -1.13
CA THR A 159 14.92 -28.74 -0.18
C THR A 159 15.38 -29.39 1.12
N ASN A 160 14.52 -29.39 2.14
CA ASN A 160 14.75 -30.10 3.39
C ASN A 160 14.87 -31.64 3.22
N THR A 161 14.30 -32.21 2.15
CA THR A 161 14.22 -33.69 1.96
C THR A 161 14.97 -34.21 0.74
N GLU A 162 15.22 -33.37 -0.27
CA GLU A 162 15.85 -33.80 -1.53
C GLU A 162 16.55 -32.65 -2.29
N ILE A 163 17.45 -33.02 -3.21
CA ILE A 163 17.95 -32.12 -4.27
C ILE A 163 17.15 -32.39 -5.53
N ILE A 164 16.62 -31.32 -6.13
CA ILE A 164 15.83 -31.38 -7.37
C ILE A 164 16.55 -30.64 -8.48
N THR A 165 16.63 -31.24 -9.66
CA THR A 165 17.06 -30.55 -10.90
C THR A 165 15.91 -30.46 -11.90
N ALA A 166 15.80 -29.33 -12.59
CA ALA A 166 14.81 -29.09 -13.62
C ALA A 166 15.42 -28.40 -14.84
N SER A 167 15.23 -28.95 -16.05
CA SER A 167 15.76 -28.34 -17.28
C SER A 167 14.98 -27.10 -17.70
N LEU A 168 15.66 -25.97 -17.90
CA LEU A 168 15.04 -24.66 -18.16
C LEU A 168 14.60 -24.47 -19.63
N SER A 169 15.32 -25.09 -20.55
CA SER A 169 15.16 -24.88 -22.00
C SER A 169 13.86 -25.46 -22.61
N LYS A 170 13.16 -26.36 -21.91
CA LYS A 170 11.99 -27.08 -22.44
C LYS A 170 10.70 -26.57 -21.82
N HIS A 171 9.63 -26.45 -22.62
CA HIS A 171 8.29 -26.10 -22.13
C HIS A 171 7.73 -27.06 -21.06
N HIS A 172 8.22 -28.30 -21.07
CA HIS A 172 8.03 -29.23 -19.96
C HIS A 172 9.41 -29.59 -19.41
N PRO A 173 9.80 -29.03 -18.25
CA PRO A 173 11.11 -29.33 -17.68
C PRO A 173 11.15 -30.81 -17.30
N LYS A 174 12.22 -31.49 -17.68
CA LYS A 174 12.51 -32.81 -17.12
C LYS A 174 12.99 -32.58 -15.69
N VAL A 175 12.20 -33.05 -14.72
CA VAL A 175 12.52 -32.96 -13.30
C VAL A 175 13.15 -34.28 -12.86
N LYS A 176 14.27 -34.21 -12.15
CA LYS A 176 14.90 -35.33 -11.45
C LYS A 176 15.11 -34.92 -10.01
N SER A 177 14.98 -35.86 -9.07
CA SER A 177 15.31 -35.60 -7.68
C SER A 177 16.07 -36.78 -7.05
N VAL A 178 16.87 -36.47 -6.04
CA VAL A 178 17.52 -37.44 -5.16
C VAL A 178 17.21 -37.05 -3.74
N ALA A 179 16.53 -37.96 -3.04
CA ALA A 179 16.19 -37.81 -1.63
C ALA A 179 17.40 -38.09 -0.74
N PHE A 180 17.44 -37.44 0.41
CA PHE A 180 18.44 -37.72 1.44
C PHE A 180 18.03 -38.94 2.27
N ASP A 181 19.01 -39.76 2.70
CA ASP A 181 18.76 -40.95 3.52
C ASP A 181 18.30 -40.62 4.96
N GLN A 182 18.53 -39.40 5.43
CA GLN A 182 18.02 -38.84 6.68
C GLN A 182 17.53 -37.41 6.44
N ASP A 183 16.44 -37.01 7.12
CA ASP A 183 15.96 -35.63 7.08
C ASP A 183 17.06 -34.69 7.55
N ILE A 184 17.35 -33.66 6.76
CA ILE A 184 18.41 -32.70 7.07
C ILE A 184 17.98 -31.73 8.19
N SER A 185 16.83 -31.95 8.84
CA SER A 185 16.40 -31.17 10.01
C SER A 185 17.40 -31.22 11.17
N GLY A 186 18.35 -32.17 11.16
CA GLY A 186 19.45 -32.24 12.13
C GLY A 186 20.70 -31.43 11.79
N ALA A 187 20.92 -31.00 10.54
CA ALA A 187 22.07 -30.16 10.16
C ALA A 187 21.63 -28.69 10.15
N GLU A 188 22.27 -27.86 10.97
CA GLU A 188 21.85 -26.48 11.17
C GLU A 188 22.11 -25.58 9.95
N TYR A 189 23.07 -25.93 9.09
CA TYR A 189 23.39 -25.15 7.88
C TYR A 189 23.62 -26.06 6.67
N ASN A 190 22.88 -25.77 5.59
CA ASN A 190 23.10 -26.37 4.28
C ASN A 190 23.37 -25.29 3.23
N LYS A 191 24.35 -25.53 2.35
CA LYS A 191 24.70 -24.62 1.26
C LYS A 191 24.88 -25.40 -0.02
N LEU A 192 24.29 -24.91 -1.09
CA LEU A 192 24.42 -25.47 -2.43
C LEU A 192 25.28 -24.53 -3.28
N LEU A 193 26.29 -25.11 -3.90
CA LEU A 193 27.14 -24.46 -4.90
C LEU A 193 27.13 -25.30 -6.17
N ILE A 194 27.18 -24.64 -7.31
CA ILE A 194 27.22 -25.20 -8.66
C ILE A 194 28.55 -24.84 -9.33
N ASP A 195 29.31 -25.84 -9.74
CA ASP A 195 30.43 -25.65 -10.67
C ASP A 195 29.92 -25.83 -12.11
N SER A 196 29.88 -24.75 -12.88
CA SER A 196 29.47 -24.81 -14.27
C SER A 196 30.53 -25.34 -15.22
N GLN A 197 31.81 -25.16 -14.89
CA GLN A 197 32.91 -25.63 -15.73
C GLN A 197 32.95 -27.16 -15.73
N SER A 198 32.84 -27.76 -14.54
CA SER A 198 32.81 -29.21 -14.37
C SER A 198 31.40 -29.81 -14.44
N SER A 199 30.35 -28.98 -14.50
CA SER A 199 28.94 -29.40 -14.45
C SER A 199 28.60 -30.25 -13.21
N GLN A 200 29.10 -29.84 -12.05
CA GLN A 200 28.92 -30.53 -10.76
C GLN A 200 28.07 -29.70 -9.80
N ILE A 201 27.30 -30.39 -8.94
CA ILE A 201 26.54 -29.78 -7.85
C ILE A 201 27.22 -30.17 -6.53
N LEU A 202 27.62 -29.17 -5.77
CA LEU A 202 28.28 -29.29 -4.48
C LEU A 202 27.28 -29.00 -3.37
N HIS A 203 26.99 -30.00 -2.55
CA HIS A 203 26.14 -29.88 -1.38
C HIS A 203 26.99 -29.91 -0.11
N PHE A 204 26.99 -28.80 0.63
CA PHE A 204 27.68 -28.63 1.90
C PHE A 204 26.67 -28.76 3.03
N GLN A 205 26.93 -29.68 3.95
CA GLN A 205 26.17 -29.86 5.18
C GLN A 205 27.11 -29.64 6.36
N LEU A 206 26.76 -28.69 7.23
CA LEU A 206 27.50 -28.43 8.46
C LEU A 206 26.70 -28.99 9.64
N GLU A 207 27.26 -30.00 10.30
CA GLU A 207 26.80 -30.47 11.60
C GLU A 207 27.72 -29.90 12.67
N LEU A 208 27.16 -29.09 13.59
CA LEU A 208 27.92 -28.50 14.69
C LEU A 208 28.68 -29.61 15.44
N ARG A 209 30.00 -29.41 15.64
CA ARG A 209 30.90 -30.33 16.36
C ARG A 209 31.10 -31.71 15.71
N ARG A 210 30.67 -31.91 14.46
CA ARG A 210 30.90 -33.16 13.70
C ARG A 210 31.66 -32.94 12.40
N GLY A 211 31.63 -31.71 11.86
CA GLY A 211 32.38 -31.31 10.68
C GLY A 211 31.50 -30.92 9.50
N ILE A 212 32.16 -30.70 8.36
CA ILE A 212 31.52 -30.37 7.09
C ILE A 212 31.48 -31.62 6.21
N SER A 213 30.28 -32.08 5.89
CA SER A 213 30.06 -33.09 4.85
C SER A 213 29.90 -32.38 3.51
N VAL A 214 30.72 -32.75 2.53
CA VAL A 214 30.65 -32.26 1.15
C VAL A 214 30.27 -33.43 0.25
N THR A 215 29.11 -33.31 -0.40
CA THR A 215 28.64 -34.29 -1.39
C THR A 215 28.63 -33.66 -2.77
N VAL A 216 29.33 -34.29 -3.71
CA VAL A 216 29.45 -33.84 -5.10
C VAL A 216 28.54 -34.71 -5.97
N TYR A 217 27.61 -34.09 -6.68
CA TYR A 217 26.69 -34.75 -7.60
C TYR A 217 27.01 -34.37 -9.06
N ASP A 218 26.82 -35.31 -9.98
CA ASP A 218 26.78 -35.01 -11.41
C ASP A 218 25.48 -34.25 -11.74
N ALA A 219 25.58 -33.07 -12.37
CA ALA A 219 24.39 -32.28 -12.66
C ALA A 219 23.43 -32.93 -13.68
N LYS A 220 23.91 -33.84 -14.55
CA LYS A 220 23.09 -34.48 -15.58
C LYS A 220 22.32 -35.68 -15.06
N GLN A 221 22.98 -36.58 -14.36
CA GLN A 221 22.39 -37.82 -13.85
C GLN A 221 21.90 -37.70 -12.41
N LEU A 222 22.39 -36.72 -11.65
CA LEU A 222 22.17 -36.54 -10.22
C LEU A 222 22.75 -37.69 -9.39
N GLU A 223 23.77 -38.37 -9.91
CA GLU A 223 24.51 -39.43 -9.20
C GLU A 223 25.63 -38.82 -8.34
N ILE A 224 25.92 -39.44 -7.20
CA ILE A 224 27.00 -39.01 -6.29
C ILE A 224 28.34 -39.41 -6.90
N ILE A 225 29.18 -38.42 -7.17
CA ILE A 225 30.55 -38.59 -7.67
C ILE A 225 31.50 -38.89 -6.51
N SER A 226 31.42 -38.07 -5.46
CA SER A 226 32.25 -38.20 -4.26
C SER A 226 31.54 -37.63 -3.04
N GLN A 227 31.80 -38.23 -1.89
CA GLN A 227 31.36 -37.72 -0.60
C GLN A 227 32.57 -37.71 0.34
N ALA A 228 32.87 -36.54 0.89
CA ALA A 228 33.96 -36.35 1.84
C ALA A 228 33.42 -35.69 3.11
N ASN A 229 33.95 -36.08 4.26
CA ASN A 229 33.65 -35.44 5.53
C ASN A 229 34.94 -34.84 6.10
N VAL A 230 34.92 -33.52 6.31
CA VAL A 230 36.02 -32.75 6.89
C VAL A 230 35.67 -32.52 8.35
N GLN A 231 36.29 -33.29 9.25
CA GLN A 231 36.07 -33.13 10.69
C GLN A 231 36.55 -31.75 11.14
N ASN A 232 35.64 -30.97 11.73
CA ASN A 232 35.90 -29.68 12.32
C ASN A 232 34.99 -29.53 13.54
N ASP A 233 35.58 -29.29 14.71
CA ASP A 233 34.82 -29.16 15.96
C ASP A 233 34.37 -27.71 16.23
N TRP A 234 35.04 -26.76 15.58
CA TRP A 234 34.98 -25.32 15.85
C TRP A 234 34.11 -24.49 14.87
N LEU A 235 33.72 -25.06 13.72
CA LEU A 235 33.05 -24.29 12.68
C LEU A 235 31.57 -24.08 13.02
N ALA A 236 31.18 -22.83 13.25
CA ALA A 236 29.81 -22.45 13.61
C ALA A 236 28.97 -21.96 12.42
N THR A 237 29.60 -21.44 11.35
CA THR A 237 28.91 -20.86 10.18
C THR A 237 29.62 -21.22 8.87
N LEU A 238 28.87 -21.16 7.75
CA LEU A 238 29.40 -21.37 6.39
C LEU A 238 29.85 -20.06 5.70
N ASP A 239 29.80 -18.92 6.39
CA ASP A 239 30.21 -17.61 5.85
C ASP A 239 31.75 -17.44 5.84
N THR A 240 32.44 -18.25 6.63
CA THR A 240 33.90 -18.38 6.64
C THR A 240 34.41 -19.46 5.68
N VAL A 241 33.57 -19.93 4.75
CA VAL A 241 33.89 -20.99 3.79
C VAL A 241 33.72 -20.49 2.36
N ALA A 242 34.75 -20.67 1.54
CA ALA A 242 34.73 -20.41 0.10
C ALA A 242 35.20 -21.62 -0.71
N VAL A 243 34.58 -21.83 -1.87
CA VAL A 243 34.96 -22.87 -2.83
C VAL A 243 35.79 -22.27 -3.96
N LEU A 244 37.00 -22.79 -4.14
CA LEU A 244 37.96 -22.35 -5.14
C LEU A 244 37.97 -23.28 -6.36
N GLU A 245 38.53 -22.80 -7.46
CA GLU A 245 38.87 -23.63 -8.63
C GLU A 245 39.75 -24.84 -8.24
N GLY A 246 39.62 -25.95 -8.96
CA GLY A 246 40.45 -27.14 -8.77
C GLY A 246 40.05 -28.04 -7.59
N ASN A 247 38.77 -28.05 -7.23
CA ASN A 247 38.20 -28.85 -6.13
C ASN A 247 38.72 -28.51 -4.72
N GLN A 248 39.06 -27.24 -4.50
CA GLN A 248 39.62 -26.76 -3.24
C GLN A 248 38.58 -25.98 -2.43
N LEU A 249 38.62 -26.16 -1.11
CA LEU A 249 37.78 -25.50 -0.12
C LEU A 249 38.68 -24.73 0.84
N LEU A 250 38.45 -23.42 0.95
CA LEU A 250 39.13 -22.55 1.89
C LEU A 250 38.19 -22.24 3.05
N TYR A 251 38.63 -22.50 4.27
CA TYR A 251 37.91 -22.07 5.46
C TYR A 251 38.83 -21.57 6.57
N SER A 252 38.35 -20.63 7.36
CA SER A 252 39.10 -20.05 8.49
C SER A 252 38.63 -20.59 9.84
N CYS A 253 39.58 -20.94 10.70
CA CYS A 253 39.35 -21.18 12.12
C CYS A 253 39.63 -19.88 12.89
N ASN A 254 38.65 -19.44 13.69
CA ASN A 254 38.73 -18.24 14.52
C ASN A 254 38.80 -18.58 16.02
N GLU A 255 39.07 -19.84 16.39
CA GLU A 255 39.23 -20.17 17.81
C GLU A 255 40.54 -19.58 18.37
N PRO A 256 40.52 -19.02 19.61
CA PRO A 256 41.67 -18.34 20.19
C PRO A 256 42.94 -19.19 20.29
N GLU A 257 42.80 -20.52 20.30
CA GLU A 257 43.92 -21.47 20.40
C GLU A 257 44.44 -21.94 19.02
N SER A 258 43.74 -21.66 17.92
CA SER A 258 44.08 -22.17 16.58
C SER A 258 43.64 -21.29 15.40
N GLU A 259 44.07 -20.02 15.39
CA GLU A 259 43.85 -19.07 14.28
C GLU A 259 44.55 -19.50 12.96
N MET A 260 43.88 -20.32 12.17
CA MET A 260 44.43 -20.97 10.97
C MET A 260 43.49 -20.84 9.77
N LEU A 261 44.05 -20.66 8.57
CA LEU A 261 43.38 -20.90 7.29
C LEU A 261 43.69 -22.30 6.81
N TYR A 262 42.65 -23.09 6.53
CA TYR A 262 42.77 -24.44 5.97
C TYR A 262 42.36 -24.42 4.50
N LEU A 263 43.23 -24.99 3.67
CA LEU A 263 42.94 -25.32 2.29
C LEU A 263 42.77 -26.83 2.18
N VAL A 264 41.59 -27.29 1.81
CA VAL A 264 41.23 -28.70 1.80
C VAL A 264 40.74 -29.09 0.40
N ASP A 265 41.16 -30.24 -0.10
CA ASP A 265 40.53 -30.84 -1.27
C ASP A 265 39.21 -31.46 -0.84
N PHE A 266 38.08 -30.92 -1.32
CA PHE A 266 36.77 -31.39 -0.91
C PHE A 266 36.35 -32.71 -1.56
N THR A 267 37.09 -33.21 -2.55
CA THR A 267 36.83 -34.55 -3.12
C THR A 267 37.50 -35.66 -2.31
N SER A 268 38.70 -35.41 -1.78
CA SER A 268 39.45 -36.37 -0.96
C SER A 268 39.33 -36.14 0.55
N GLY A 269 38.84 -34.97 0.98
CA GLY A 269 38.77 -34.56 2.38
C GLY A 269 40.13 -34.27 3.01
N LYS A 270 41.21 -34.23 2.21
CA LYS A 270 42.57 -34.03 2.71
C LYS A 270 42.92 -32.54 2.80
N VAL A 271 43.50 -32.15 3.93
CA VAL A 271 44.12 -30.83 4.08
C VAL A 271 45.34 -30.74 3.16
N LEU A 272 45.26 -29.86 2.18
CA LEU A 272 46.33 -29.56 1.23
C LEU A 272 47.36 -28.61 1.85
N ASN A 273 46.88 -27.60 2.57
CA ASN A 273 47.71 -26.58 3.18
C ASN A 273 47.02 -26.01 4.44
N SER A 274 47.80 -25.57 5.42
CA SER A 274 47.28 -24.87 6.59
C SER A 274 48.25 -23.75 6.99
N VAL A 275 47.72 -22.53 7.13
CA VAL A 275 48.52 -21.33 7.37
C VAL A 275 48.01 -20.58 8.59
N ARG A 276 48.90 -20.22 9.51
CA ARG A 276 48.56 -19.37 10.67
C ARG A 276 48.18 -17.97 10.21
N LEU A 277 47.05 -17.46 10.69
CA LEU A 277 46.60 -16.09 10.42
C LEU A 277 47.61 -15.05 10.94
N GLU A 278 48.33 -15.34 12.03
CA GLU A 278 49.44 -14.53 12.56
C GLU A 278 50.54 -14.24 11.53
N LEU A 279 50.89 -15.23 10.69
CA LEU A 279 51.90 -15.05 9.62
C LEU A 279 51.46 -14.03 8.57
N PHE A 280 50.14 -13.85 8.50
CA PHE A 280 49.48 -12.92 7.63
C PHE A 280 49.06 -11.65 8.37
N ASP A 281 49.45 -11.42 9.63
CA ASP A 281 49.05 -10.24 10.42
C ASP A 281 47.54 -9.99 10.33
N ILE A 282 46.78 -11.09 10.46
CA ILE A 282 45.33 -11.15 10.52
C ILE A 282 44.97 -11.72 11.89
N GLU A 283 44.13 -11.03 12.65
CA GLU A 283 43.64 -11.51 13.95
C GLU A 283 42.43 -12.43 13.80
N SER A 284 41.43 -12.04 13.00
CA SER A 284 40.24 -12.87 12.79
C SER A 284 39.60 -12.61 11.42
N VAL A 285 38.88 -13.62 10.92
CA VAL A 285 38.16 -13.55 9.64
C VAL A 285 36.66 -13.54 9.94
N ALA A 286 35.99 -12.42 9.66
CA ALA A 286 34.55 -12.31 9.86
C ALA A 286 33.77 -13.02 8.75
N SER A 287 34.20 -12.86 7.49
CA SER A 287 33.59 -13.55 6.35
C SER A 287 34.56 -13.62 5.17
N ILE A 288 34.31 -14.61 4.31
CA ILE A 288 35.08 -14.82 3.09
C ILE A 288 34.20 -14.44 1.89
N VAL A 289 34.59 -13.37 1.19
CA VAL A 289 33.93 -12.92 -0.04
C VAL A 289 34.74 -13.38 -1.21
N SER A 290 34.20 -14.34 -1.92
CA SER A 290 34.82 -14.90 -3.10
C SER A 290 34.39 -14.17 -4.37
N VAL A 291 35.20 -14.24 -5.42
CA VAL A 291 34.86 -13.61 -6.71
C VAL A 291 33.79 -14.48 -7.38
N SER A 292 32.54 -14.03 -7.33
CA SER A 292 31.45 -14.69 -8.05
C SER A 292 31.53 -14.34 -9.54
N ASN A 293 31.79 -15.33 -10.37
CA ASN A 293 31.59 -15.19 -11.81
C ASN A 293 30.11 -15.47 -12.11
N LYS A 294 29.52 -14.74 -13.06
CA LYS A 294 28.08 -14.91 -13.41
C LYS A 294 27.74 -16.36 -13.78
N ASP A 295 28.73 -17.10 -14.25
CA ASP A 295 28.54 -18.43 -14.80
C ASP A 295 28.98 -19.52 -13.81
N VAL A 296 29.70 -19.21 -12.73
CA VAL A 296 30.39 -20.22 -11.90
C VAL A 296 30.25 -19.88 -10.41
N THR A 297 29.76 -20.81 -9.59
CA THR A 297 29.88 -20.65 -8.12
C THR A 297 31.16 -21.29 -7.56
N THR A 298 32.01 -21.87 -8.41
CA THR A 298 33.43 -22.03 -8.09
C THR A 298 34.12 -20.71 -8.37
N HIS A 299 34.82 -20.23 -7.35
CA HIS A 299 35.46 -18.94 -7.37
C HIS A 299 36.84 -19.09 -7.98
N GLY A 300 37.25 -18.12 -8.81
CA GLY A 300 38.63 -18.07 -9.30
C GLY A 300 39.64 -18.11 -8.13
N PRO A 301 40.95 -18.20 -8.39
CA PRO A 301 41.97 -18.31 -7.34
C PRO A 301 42.00 -17.13 -6.35
N ASN A 302 41.25 -16.07 -6.63
CA ASN A 302 41.19 -14.84 -5.86
C ASN A 302 40.00 -14.83 -4.90
N VAL A 303 40.27 -14.56 -3.63
CA VAL A 303 39.28 -14.43 -2.57
C VAL A 303 39.63 -13.23 -1.68
N LEU A 304 38.61 -12.57 -1.12
CA LEU A 304 38.78 -11.50 -0.15
C LEU A 304 38.38 -12.00 1.24
N LEU A 305 39.27 -11.79 2.20
CA LEU A 305 38.97 -11.96 3.61
C LEU A 305 38.53 -10.61 4.20
N LEU A 306 37.36 -10.60 4.82
CA LEU A 306 36.88 -9.46 5.60
C LEU A 306 37.21 -9.67 7.06
N HIS A 307 37.91 -8.71 7.67
CA HIS A 307 38.23 -8.72 9.09
C HIS A 307 37.22 -7.84 9.86
N GLY A 308 36.97 -8.19 11.13
CA GLY A 308 36.06 -7.45 12.01
C GLY A 308 36.62 -6.09 12.43
N GLN A 309 36.74 -5.14 11.49
CA GLN A 309 37.05 -3.70 11.68
C GLN A 309 37.16 -2.91 10.34
N GLY A 310 36.68 -3.46 9.22
CA GLY A 310 36.79 -2.79 7.90
C GLY A 310 38.16 -2.97 7.22
N LYS A 311 39.01 -3.85 7.76
CA LYS A 311 40.23 -4.33 7.08
C LYS A 311 39.87 -5.44 6.10
N VAL A 312 40.45 -5.40 4.90
CA VAL A 312 40.24 -6.38 3.84
C VAL A 312 41.59 -6.88 3.35
N SER A 313 41.75 -8.20 3.29
CA SER A 313 42.93 -8.85 2.75
C SER A 313 42.58 -9.67 1.52
N HIS A 314 43.29 -9.46 0.42
CA HIS A 314 43.18 -10.30 -0.77
C HIS A 314 44.09 -11.50 -0.65
N ILE A 315 43.50 -12.68 -0.84
CA ILE A 315 44.20 -13.95 -0.93
C ILE A 315 44.13 -14.46 -2.35
N LYS A 316 45.29 -14.90 -2.84
CA LYS A 316 45.44 -15.65 -4.07
C LYS A 316 45.91 -17.07 -3.73
N VAL A 317 45.18 -18.06 -4.22
CA VAL A 317 45.55 -19.47 -4.11
C VAL A 317 46.13 -19.92 -5.44
N ASP A 318 47.44 -20.15 -5.47
CA ASP A 318 48.16 -20.64 -6.65
C ASP A 318 48.76 -22.02 -6.34
N ASP A 319 48.40 -23.05 -7.12
CA ASP A 319 48.93 -24.42 -6.99
C ASP A 319 48.90 -25.00 -5.56
N GLY A 320 47.84 -24.69 -4.78
CA GLY A 320 47.67 -25.17 -3.41
C GLY A 320 48.41 -24.35 -2.34
N ASP A 321 49.13 -23.29 -2.74
CA ASP A 321 49.78 -22.36 -1.83
C ASP A 321 48.94 -21.08 -1.64
N VAL A 322 48.80 -20.64 -0.39
CA VAL A 322 47.97 -19.50 -0.01
C VAL A 322 48.86 -18.27 0.12
N LYS A 323 48.68 -17.27 -0.76
CA LYS A 323 49.48 -16.03 -0.76
C LYS A 323 48.60 -14.81 -0.55
N ILE A 324 49.12 -13.82 0.17
CA ILE A 324 48.48 -12.49 0.23
C ILE A 324 48.87 -11.70 -1.02
N GLY A 325 47.87 -11.20 -1.75
CA GLY A 325 48.11 -10.24 -2.83
C GLY A 325 48.29 -8.82 -2.29
N TRP A 326 47.31 -8.32 -1.54
CA TRP A 326 47.35 -6.98 -0.95
C TRP A 326 46.45 -6.89 0.29
N LYS A 327 46.66 -5.83 1.08
CA LYS A 327 45.83 -5.51 2.25
C LYS A 327 45.39 -4.06 2.19
N LYS A 328 44.18 -3.78 2.64
CA LYS A 328 43.64 -2.42 2.68
C LYS A 328 42.76 -2.23 3.91
N GLU A 329 42.88 -1.06 4.53
CA GLU A 329 41.99 -0.65 5.61
C GLU A 329 41.00 0.37 5.05
N LEU A 330 39.72 0.07 5.21
CA LEU A 330 38.62 0.89 4.72
C LEU A 330 37.78 1.37 5.90
N LYS A 331 37.59 2.68 5.98
CA LYS A 331 36.74 3.29 7.01
C LYS A 331 35.28 3.04 6.68
N SER A 332 34.50 2.65 7.68
CA SER A 332 33.04 2.50 7.60
C SER A 332 32.56 1.56 6.48
N LEU A 333 33.28 0.46 6.26
CA LEU A 333 32.92 -0.57 5.28
C LEU A 333 31.61 -1.27 5.69
N ARG A 334 30.61 -1.25 4.80
CA ARG A 334 29.32 -1.94 5.03
C ARG A 334 29.17 -3.21 4.20
N GLU A 335 29.51 -3.15 2.90
CA GLU A 335 29.32 -4.27 1.98
C GLU A 335 30.42 -4.32 0.92
N VAL A 336 30.80 -5.53 0.53
CA VAL A 336 31.78 -5.81 -0.53
C VAL A 336 31.13 -6.71 -1.56
N VAL A 337 31.02 -6.22 -2.80
CA VAL A 337 30.48 -6.99 -3.92
C VAL A 337 31.55 -7.16 -4.98
N THR A 338 31.89 -8.40 -5.29
CA THR A 338 32.82 -8.75 -6.35
C THR A 338 32.05 -9.03 -7.64
N LYS A 339 32.52 -8.48 -8.77
CA LYS A 339 31.98 -8.77 -10.10
C LYS A 339 33.11 -8.99 -11.10
N GLN A 340 32.89 -9.96 -11.98
CA GLN A 340 33.74 -10.22 -13.13
C GLN A 340 33.03 -9.80 -14.42
N LEU A 341 33.75 -9.11 -15.31
CA LEU A 341 33.28 -8.79 -16.67
C LEU A 341 34.44 -9.05 -17.64
N GLY A 342 34.36 -10.17 -18.36
CA GLY A 342 35.47 -10.65 -19.18
C GLY A 342 36.65 -11.08 -18.31
N SER A 343 37.85 -10.58 -18.60
CA SER A 343 39.09 -10.84 -17.84
C SER A 343 39.27 -9.94 -16.61
N GLU A 344 38.47 -8.88 -16.51
CA GLU A 344 38.56 -7.88 -15.45
C GLU A 344 37.72 -8.29 -14.24
N GLU A 345 38.35 -8.27 -13.07
CA GLU A 345 37.75 -8.60 -11.78
C GLU A 345 37.81 -7.35 -10.90
N TYR A 346 36.64 -6.83 -10.53
CA TYR A 346 36.52 -5.66 -9.67
C TYR A 346 35.76 -6.00 -8.39
N SER A 347 36.28 -5.49 -7.28
CA SER A 347 35.61 -5.43 -5.99
C SER A 347 35.07 -4.04 -5.76
N PHE A 348 33.78 -3.96 -5.49
CA PHE A 348 33.13 -2.72 -5.12
C PHE A 348 33.02 -2.64 -3.60
N PHE A 349 33.68 -1.65 -3.04
CA PHE A 349 33.65 -1.36 -1.62
C PHE A 349 32.67 -0.22 -1.36
N THR A 350 31.64 -0.51 -0.58
CA THR A 350 30.69 0.51 -0.14
C THR A 350 31.02 0.93 1.27
N SER A 351 31.44 2.19 1.42
CA SER A 351 31.53 2.85 2.72
C SER A 351 30.39 3.85 2.88
N ILE A 352 29.82 3.87 4.07
CA ILE A 352 28.72 4.77 4.43
C ILE A 352 29.16 5.58 5.64
N ASP A 353 29.15 6.90 5.50
CA ASP A 353 29.35 7.83 6.60
C ASP A 353 28.08 8.68 6.74
N ASN A 354 27.25 8.36 7.74
CA ASN A 354 25.90 8.90 7.91
C ASN A 354 25.02 8.72 6.66
N GLN A 355 24.85 9.78 5.86
CA GLN A 355 24.06 9.81 4.63
C GLN A 355 24.93 9.80 3.36
N ASP A 356 26.24 9.94 3.49
CA ASP A 356 27.15 9.93 2.35
C ASP A 356 27.56 8.49 2.02
N VAL A 357 27.16 8.06 0.83
CA VAL A 357 27.43 6.72 0.32
C VAL A 357 28.51 6.83 -0.72
N THR A 358 29.64 6.17 -0.48
CA THR A 358 30.75 6.11 -1.43
C THR A 358 31.01 4.67 -1.83
N ILE A 359 30.83 4.39 -3.13
CA ILE A 359 31.08 3.09 -3.73
C ILE A 359 32.31 3.22 -4.61
N THR A 360 33.39 2.55 -4.23
CA THR A 360 34.69 2.60 -4.92
C THR A 360 34.98 1.24 -5.56
N ALA A 361 35.34 1.23 -6.84
CA ALA A 361 35.81 0.02 -7.50
C ALA A 361 37.32 -0.15 -7.29
N MET A 362 37.75 -1.39 -7.04
CA MET A 362 39.15 -1.76 -6.90
C MET A 362 39.41 -3.02 -7.72
N SER A 363 40.52 -3.06 -8.44
CA SER A 363 40.89 -4.28 -9.16
C SER A 363 41.29 -5.37 -8.17
N VAL A 364 40.70 -6.56 -8.27
CA VAL A 364 41.01 -7.71 -7.40
C VAL A 364 42.47 -8.11 -7.53
N LYS A 365 43.01 -8.07 -8.76
CA LYS A 365 44.36 -8.55 -9.07
C LYS A 365 45.46 -7.63 -8.57
N THR A 366 45.26 -6.31 -8.65
CA THR A 366 46.30 -5.33 -8.34
C THR A 366 46.10 -4.60 -7.02
N GLY A 367 44.89 -4.62 -6.45
CA GLY A 367 44.54 -3.85 -5.24
C GLY A 367 44.51 -2.33 -5.44
N LEU A 368 44.68 -1.87 -6.68
CA LEU A 368 44.62 -0.46 -7.03
C LEU A 368 43.16 -0.01 -7.11
N THR A 369 42.86 1.09 -6.42
CA THR A 369 41.56 1.77 -6.50
C THR A 369 41.46 2.48 -7.83
N ASP A 370 40.35 2.27 -8.52
CA ASP A 370 40.02 2.99 -9.74
C ASP A 370 39.14 4.18 -9.38
N ASP A 371 39.78 5.33 -9.14
CA ASP A 371 39.09 6.59 -8.85
C ASP A 371 38.14 7.00 -9.99
N SER A 372 38.41 6.54 -11.22
CA SER A 372 37.53 6.79 -12.36
C SER A 372 36.21 6.03 -12.24
N LEU A 373 36.16 4.97 -11.43
CA LEU A 373 34.99 4.13 -11.14
C LEU A 373 34.53 4.28 -9.68
N THR A 374 34.32 5.53 -9.26
CA THR A 374 33.77 5.85 -7.94
C THR A 374 32.42 6.55 -8.05
N ILE A 375 31.45 6.12 -7.24
CA ILE A 375 30.19 6.83 -6.99
C ILE A 375 30.27 7.44 -5.59
N ARG A 376 29.98 8.74 -5.48
CA ARG A 376 29.75 9.46 -4.23
C ARG A 376 28.36 10.08 -4.30
N TYR A 377 27.46 9.63 -3.44
CA TYR A 377 26.07 10.03 -3.46
C TYR A 377 25.57 10.28 -2.04
N GLN A 378 24.98 11.44 -1.81
CA GLN A 378 24.32 11.77 -0.56
C GLN A 378 22.87 11.28 -0.60
N LEU A 379 22.50 10.42 0.34
CA LEU A 379 21.14 9.93 0.47
C LEU A 379 20.19 11.10 0.74
N PRO A 380 19.02 11.13 0.09
CA PRO A 380 18.01 12.13 0.40
C PRO A 380 17.55 12.04 1.86
N ALA A 381 17.28 13.18 2.50
CA ALA A 381 16.74 13.19 3.86
C ALA A 381 15.45 12.37 3.98
N ASN A 382 15.23 11.75 5.14
CA ASN A 382 14.05 10.91 5.45
C ASN A 382 13.90 9.64 4.59
N THR A 383 15.00 9.09 4.06
CA THR A 383 14.99 7.80 3.33
C THR A 383 15.40 6.59 4.18
N GLY A 384 15.77 6.80 5.44
CA GLY A 384 16.27 5.74 6.31
C GLY A 384 17.69 5.32 5.96
N GLU A 385 18.13 4.19 6.53
CA GLU A 385 19.45 3.62 6.26
C GLU A 385 19.42 2.65 5.09
N ILE A 386 20.58 2.35 4.49
CA ILE A 386 20.68 1.34 3.43
C ILE A 386 20.54 -0.07 4.02
N SER A 387 19.60 -0.83 3.49
CA SER A 387 19.35 -2.24 3.87
C SER A 387 20.13 -3.22 2.98
N SER A 388 20.17 -3.04 1.66
CA SER A 388 20.97 -3.88 0.74
C SER A 388 21.46 -3.12 -0.49
N ILE A 389 22.59 -3.55 -1.06
CA ILE A 389 23.24 -2.94 -2.21
C ILE A 389 23.46 -3.97 -3.31
N HIS A 390 22.90 -3.70 -4.50
CA HIS A 390 23.05 -4.57 -5.66
C HIS A 390 23.80 -3.84 -6.77
N ILE A 391 24.96 -4.37 -7.18
CA ILE A 391 25.83 -3.74 -8.17
C ILE A 391 25.75 -4.45 -9.52
N ASN A 392 25.60 -3.65 -10.57
CA ASN A 392 25.63 -4.09 -11.95
C ASN A 392 26.75 -3.39 -12.72
N MET A 393 27.68 -4.17 -13.26
CA MET A 393 28.79 -3.71 -14.09
C MET A 393 28.49 -4.00 -15.58
N PHE A 394 28.75 -3.04 -16.45
CA PHE A 394 28.47 -3.12 -17.89
C PHE A 394 29.51 -2.36 -18.73
N LEU A 395 29.64 -2.72 -20.01
CA LEU A 395 30.49 -2.01 -20.96
C LEU A 395 29.79 -0.74 -21.47
N LYS A 396 30.48 0.40 -21.41
CA LYS A 396 30.03 1.66 -22.02
C LYS A 396 30.51 1.74 -23.47
N ARG A 397 29.85 2.53 -24.32
CA ARG A 397 30.26 2.73 -25.73
C ARG A 397 31.54 3.55 -25.88
N THR A 398 31.85 4.43 -24.92
CA THR A 398 32.91 5.45 -25.01
C THR A 398 33.98 5.34 -23.91
N THR A 399 33.68 4.68 -22.80
CA THR A 399 34.62 4.37 -21.70
C THR A 399 34.64 2.85 -21.52
N PRO A 400 35.71 2.24 -20.98
CA PRO A 400 35.83 0.78 -20.97
C PRO A 400 34.72 0.13 -20.12
N ILE A 401 34.46 0.64 -18.91
CA ILE A 401 33.51 0.04 -17.96
C ILE A 401 32.67 1.13 -17.29
N GLY A 402 31.44 0.80 -16.92
CA GLY A 402 30.62 1.59 -16.01
C GLY A 402 29.79 0.67 -15.11
N PHE A 403 29.30 1.21 -14.01
CA PHE A 403 28.41 0.45 -13.12
C PHE A 403 27.24 1.28 -12.61
N ARG A 404 26.23 0.57 -12.12
CA ARG A 404 25.06 1.08 -11.42
C ARG A 404 24.92 0.34 -10.11
N ALA A 405 24.52 1.06 -9.07
CA ALA A 405 24.18 0.50 -7.78
C ALA A 405 22.68 0.72 -7.54
N LEU A 406 21.97 -0.37 -7.27
CA LEU A 406 20.60 -0.33 -6.77
C LEU A 406 20.68 -0.43 -5.24
N LEU A 407 20.22 0.62 -4.58
CA LEU A 407 20.21 0.76 -3.13
C LEU A 407 18.77 0.62 -2.65
N THR A 408 18.55 -0.24 -1.66
CA THR A 408 17.26 -0.34 -0.98
C THR A 408 17.44 0.16 0.45
N THR A 409 16.47 0.91 0.96
CA THR A 409 16.55 1.48 2.32
C THR A 409 15.60 0.81 3.30
N THR A 410 15.78 1.06 4.59
CA THR A 410 14.87 0.62 5.67
C THR A 410 13.47 1.21 5.55
N ALA A 411 13.32 2.35 4.87
CA ALA A 411 12.04 2.98 4.55
C ALA A 411 11.38 2.42 3.28
N ASP A 412 11.81 1.25 2.82
CA ASP A 412 11.43 0.60 1.55
C ASP A 412 11.51 1.54 0.33
N THR A 413 12.50 2.45 0.33
CA THR A 413 12.80 3.29 -0.82
C THR A 413 13.83 2.59 -1.70
N VAL A 414 13.59 2.58 -3.02
CA VAL A 414 14.49 1.99 -4.01
C VAL A 414 15.14 3.10 -4.83
N LEU A 415 16.46 3.15 -4.81
CA LEU A 415 17.28 4.15 -5.49
C LEU A 415 18.16 3.44 -6.51
N LEU A 416 18.22 3.94 -7.74
CA LEU A 416 19.22 3.51 -8.71
C LEU A 416 20.21 4.63 -8.97
N VAL A 417 21.45 4.45 -8.53
CA VAL A 417 22.54 5.41 -8.72
C VAL A 417 23.47 4.89 -9.81
N ALA A 418 23.72 5.73 -10.81
CA ALA A 418 24.57 5.42 -11.95
C ALA A 418 25.88 6.21 -11.87
N HIS A 419 26.98 5.53 -12.20
CA HIS A 419 28.30 6.14 -12.33
C HIS A 419 28.34 7.27 -13.39
N PRO A 420 28.92 8.46 -13.09
CA PRO A 420 29.70 8.79 -11.88
C PRO A 420 28.86 9.11 -10.64
N ASN A 421 28.00 10.13 -10.61
CA ASN A 421 27.23 10.50 -9.40
C ASN A 421 25.78 10.87 -9.74
N ARG A 422 25.13 10.11 -10.63
CA ARG A 422 23.79 10.44 -11.12
C ARG A 422 22.74 9.54 -10.49
N LEU A 423 21.78 10.12 -9.77
CA LEU A 423 20.52 9.45 -9.46
C LEU A 423 19.75 9.22 -10.77
N ALA A 424 19.57 7.96 -11.16
CA ALA A 424 18.81 7.61 -12.36
C ALA A 424 17.31 7.77 -12.09
N TRP A 425 16.85 7.24 -10.96
CA TRP A 425 15.47 7.35 -10.48
C TRP A 425 15.39 6.93 -9.01
N GLN A 426 14.30 7.33 -8.36
CA GLN A 426 13.90 6.94 -7.01
C GLN A 426 12.46 6.44 -7.05
N ARG A 427 12.15 5.40 -6.26
CA ARG A 427 10.79 4.89 -6.07
C ARG A 427 10.53 4.66 -4.58
N ASP A 428 9.40 5.15 -4.09
CA ASP A 428 8.97 4.95 -2.72
C ASP A 428 7.99 3.76 -2.67
N GLU A 429 8.51 2.57 -2.40
CA GLU A 429 7.72 1.32 -2.41
C GLU A 429 7.03 1.05 -1.07
N SER A 430 7.34 1.80 -0.02
CA SER A 430 6.61 1.73 1.26
C SER A 430 5.11 2.06 1.12
N LEU A 431 4.73 2.84 0.10
CA LEU A 431 3.34 3.16 -0.25
C LEU A 431 2.50 1.93 -0.66
N ALA A 432 3.12 0.79 -0.96
CA ALA A 432 2.42 -0.47 -1.22
C ALA A 432 1.89 -1.16 0.05
N SER A 433 2.23 -0.63 1.23
CA SER A 433 1.89 -1.20 2.53
C SER A 433 1.32 -0.14 3.47
N ILE A 434 0.18 0.43 3.09
CA ILE A 434 -0.51 1.46 3.89
C ILE A 434 -1.19 0.81 5.10
N SER A 435 -0.94 1.36 6.30
CA SER A 435 -1.66 1.00 7.53
C SER A 435 -2.94 1.83 7.69
N SER A 436 -2.81 3.16 7.53
CA SER A 436 -3.91 4.09 7.69
C SER A 436 -3.79 5.26 6.70
N ALA A 437 -4.93 5.75 6.23
CA ALA A 437 -5.02 6.90 5.35
C ALA A 437 -6.20 7.78 5.76
N ASN A 438 -6.00 9.10 5.73
CA ASN A 438 -7.05 10.09 5.92
C ASN A 438 -6.93 11.20 4.88
N MET A 439 -8.06 11.71 4.41
CA MET A 439 -8.11 12.86 3.50
C MET A 439 -8.53 14.10 4.28
N LEU A 440 -7.68 15.12 4.27
CA LEU A 440 -7.85 16.36 5.00
C LEU A 440 -8.09 17.52 4.03
N ASP A 441 -8.91 18.48 4.46
CA ASP A 441 -9.10 19.72 3.72
C ASP A 441 -7.80 20.54 3.70
N LEU A 442 -7.54 21.19 2.58
CA LEU A 442 -6.43 22.13 2.47
C LEU A 442 -6.69 23.40 3.31
N PRO A 443 -5.64 24.18 3.62
CA PRO A 443 -5.81 25.47 4.29
C PRO A 443 -6.56 26.48 3.42
N LEU A 444 -7.22 27.43 4.08
CA LEU A 444 -7.88 28.55 3.40
C LEU A 444 -6.85 29.44 2.69
N SER A 445 -7.30 30.14 1.65
CA SER A 445 -6.49 31.19 1.03
C SER A 445 -6.29 32.36 2.01
N ASP A 446 -5.21 33.13 1.86
CA ASP A 446 -4.96 34.31 2.72
C ASP A 446 -6.13 35.30 2.71
N GLY A 447 -6.82 35.40 1.56
CA GLY A 447 -8.02 36.23 1.41
C GLY A 447 -9.20 35.72 2.25
N ASP A 448 -9.47 34.42 2.20
CA ASP A 448 -10.55 33.78 2.94
C ASP A 448 -10.26 33.70 4.44
N ALA A 449 -9.00 33.43 4.82
CA ALA A 449 -8.56 33.45 6.21
C ALA A 449 -8.73 34.84 6.84
N GLY A 450 -8.47 35.91 6.08
CA GLY A 450 -8.75 37.27 6.51
C GLY A 450 -10.23 37.55 6.75
N ILE A 451 -11.13 36.87 6.03
CA ILE A 451 -12.59 36.96 6.23
C ILE A 451 -12.99 36.23 7.51
N GLU A 452 -12.50 35.01 7.74
CA GLU A 452 -12.81 34.29 8.99
C GLU A 452 -12.33 35.04 10.23
N ALA A 453 -11.11 35.60 10.18
CA ALA A 453 -10.56 36.41 11.26
C ALA A 453 -11.39 37.68 11.57
N GLU A 454 -12.12 38.24 10.58
CA GLU A 454 -13.05 39.36 10.82
C GLU A 454 -14.18 38.98 11.78
N PHE A 455 -14.66 37.73 11.70
CA PHE A 455 -15.85 37.28 12.41
C PHE A 455 -15.55 36.60 13.75
N GLU A 456 -14.39 35.97 13.95
CA GLU A 456 -14.02 35.39 15.26
C GLU A 456 -13.75 36.47 16.33
N GLU A 457 -13.16 37.61 15.95
CA GLU A 457 -12.91 38.72 16.88
C GLU A 457 -14.17 39.54 17.21
N ALA A 458 -15.30 39.26 16.55
CA ALA A 458 -16.54 40.02 16.68
C ALA A 458 -17.13 39.95 18.10
N GLU A 459 -16.85 38.89 18.86
CA GLU A 459 -17.34 38.75 20.25
C GLU A 459 -16.70 39.74 21.23
N ARG A 460 -15.58 40.37 20.86
CA ARG A 460 -14.76 41.20 21.76
C ARG A 460 -14.71 42.69 21.40
N THR A 461 -15.36 43.13 20.32
CA THR A 461 -15.20 44.50 19.78
C THR A 461 -16.51 45.29 19.70
N SER A 462 -16.39 46.62 19.65
CA SER A 462 -17.55 47.52 19.53
C SER A 462 -18.13 47.49 18.11
N VAL A 463 -19.44 47.71 17.97
CA VAL A 463 -20.14 47.69 16.67
C VAL A 463 -19.52 48.65 15.62
N PRO A 464 -19.14 49.91 15.97
CA PRO A 464 -18.46 50.80 15.02
C PRO A 464 -17.11 50.27 14.51
N ASP A 465 -16.33 49.62 15.38
CA ASP A 465 -15.03 49.06 15.01
C ASP A 465 -15.19 47.87 14.06
N MET A 466 -16.18 47.00 14.31
CA MET A 466 -16.53 45.91 13.39
C MET A 466 -16.93 46.45 12.01
N PHE A 467 -17.74 47.52 11.96
CA PHE A 467 -18.13 48.13 10.69
C PHE A 467 -16.92 48.74 9.95
N ALA A 468 -16.05 49.46 10.65
CA ALA A 468 -14.84 50.04 10.06
C ALA A 468 -13.89 48.96 9.53
N LYS A 469 -13.69 47.86 10.28
CA LYS A 469 -12.92 46.68 9.84
C LYS A 469 -13.53 46.08 8.57
N ARG A 470 -14.84 45.84 8.54
CA ARG A 470 -15.55 45.31 7.37
C ARG A 470 -15.38 46.18 6.12
N VAL A 471 -15.58 47.49 6.25
CA VAL A 471 -15.44 48.42 5.11
C VAL A 471 -14.00 48.41 4.58
N LYS A 472 -13.00 48.37 5.47
CA LYS A 472 -11.59 48.27 5.09
C LYS A 472 -11.29 46.96 4.35
N ALA A 473 -11.79 45.83 4.85
CA ALA A 473 -11.60 44.51 4.23
C ALA A 473 -12.26 44.43 2.84
N GLN A 474 -13.50 44.92 2.72
CA GLN A 474 -14.21 44.98 1.43
C GLN A 474 -13.50 45.91 0.43
N ALA A 475 -12.99 47.06 0.89
CA ALA A 475 -12.21 47.96 0.03
C ALA A 475 -10.92 47.29 -0.47
N SER A 476 -10.20 46.54 0.39
CA SER A 476 -9.01 45.80 -0.05
C SER A 476 -9.33 44.68 -1.04
N GLN A 477 -10.48 43.99 -0.88
CA GLN A 477 -10.96 42.98 -1.83
C GLN A 477 -11.29 43.56 -3.20
N VAL A 478 -11.91 44.74 -3.26
CA VAL A 478 -12.18 45.42 -4.54
C VAL A 478 -10.86 45.77 -5.25
N VAL A 479 -9.87 46.28 -4.50
CA VAL A 479 -8.55 46.59 -5.06
C VAL A 479 -7.83 45.32 -5.54
N SER A 480 -7.89 44.22 -4.80
CA SER A 480 -7.28 42.95 -5.24
C SER A 480 -7.97 42.37 -6.48
N PHE A 481 -9.30 42.45 -6.56
CA PHE A 481 -10.07 42.02 -7.72
C PHE A 481 -9.62 42.74 -9.01
N PHE A 482 -9.53 44.07 -9.00
CA PHE A 482 -9.09 44.82 -10.18
C PHE A 482 -7.64 44.52 -10.56
N LYS A 483 -6.75 44.31 -9.58
CA LYS A 483 -5.36 43.90 -9.83
C LYS A 483 -5.28 42.53 -10.48
N GLN A 484 -6.04 41.56 -9.98
CA GLN A 484 -6.09 40.20 -10.54
C GLN A 484 -6.66 40.21 -11.96
N MET A 485 -7.77 40.92 -12.18
CA MET A 485 -8.39 41.02 -13.50
C MET A 485 -7.46 41.67 -14.53
N ALA A 486 -6.72 42.72 -14.15
CA ALA A 486 -5.72 43.33 -15.03
C ALA A 486 -4.60 42.33 -15.39
N LYS A 487 -4.10 41.58 -14.41
CA LYS A 487 -3.08 40.54 -14.63
C LYS A 487 -3.57 39.42 -15.55
N GLU A 488 -4.77 38.89 -15.31
CA GLU A 488 -5.34 37.81 -16.13
C GLU A 488 -5.66 38.27 -17.57
N LEU A 489 -6.02 39.56 -17.74
CA LEU A 489 -6.21 40.17 -19.06
C LEU A 489 -4.88 40.29 -19.82
N ASP A 490 -3.81 40.73 -19.16
CA ASP A 490 -2.46 40.85 -19.74
C ASP A 490 -1.90 39.47 -20.14
N GLU A 491 -2.15 38.43 -19.33
CA GLU A 491 -1.71 37.05 -19.59
C GLU A 491 -2.61 36.28 -20.58
N GLY A 492 -3.79 36.83 -20.92
CA GLY A 492 -4.76 36.17 -21.79
C GLY A 492 -5.34 34.86 -21.20
N THR A 493 -5.34 34.75 -19.87
CA THR A 493 -5.74 33.53 -19.12
C THR A 493 -7.17 33.57 -18.61
N LEU A 494 -7.91 34.68 -18.81
CA LEU A 494 -9.28 34.90 -18.32
C LEU A 494 -10.29 33.76 -18.58
N PHE A 495 -10.13 32.98 -19.65
CA PHE A 495 -11.03 31.88 -20.01
C PHE A 495 -10.36 30.50 -20.01
N LYS A 496 -9.13 30.39 -19.50
CA LYS A 496 -8.42 29.10 -19.42
C LYS A 496 -8.64 28.47 -18.04
N HIS A 497 -8.93 27.17 -18.03
CA HIS A 497 -8.90 26.40 -16.79
C HIS A 497 -7.48 26.40 -16.21
N LYS A 498 -7.38 26.71 -14.92
CA LYS A 498 -6.10 26.83 -14.20
C LYS A 498 -5.51 25.47 -13.83
N THR A 499 -6.36 24.49 -13.54
CA THR A 499 -5.93 23.13 -13.24
C THR A 499 -6.47 22.12 -14.26
N ARG A 500 -6.00 20.87 -14.15
CA ARG A 500 -6.46 19.73 -14.96
C ARG A 500 -7.95 19.44 -14.76
N ASP A 501 -8.48 19.75 -13.58
CA ASP A 501 -9.87 19.59 -13.24
C ASP A 501 -10.62 20.92 -13.42
N PRO A 502 -11.65 20.97 -14.28
CA PRO A 502 -12.39 22.21 -14.52
C PRO A 502 -13.10 22.76 -13.27
N LEU A 503 -13.42 21.92 -12.28
CA LEU A 503 -14.08 22.34 -11.05
C LEU A 503 -13.11 22.95 -10.04
N ILE A 504 -11.80 22.72 -10.18
CA ILE A 504 -10.77 23.27 -9.30
C ILE A 504 -10.09 24.43 -10.02
N GLN A 505 -10.44 25.65 -9.61
CA GLN A 505 -9.95 26.89 -10.23
C GLN A 505 -8.83 27.57 -9.43
N VAL A 506 -8.40 26.97 -8.32
CA VAL A 506 -7.34 27.51 -7.46
C VAL A 506 -6.06 26.73 -7.69
N GLU A 507 -4.93 27.43 -7.82
CA GLU A 507 -3.61 26.81 -7.96
C GLU A 507 -2.92 26.70 -6.59
N GLY A 508 -2.09 25.66 -6.43
CA GLY A 508 -1.34 25.42 -5.19
C GLY A 508 -2.15 24.67 -4.13
N LEU A 509 -1.59 24.56 -2.92
CA LEU A 509 -2.16 23.79 -1.81
C LEU A 509 -3.12 24.64 -0.97
N THR A 510 -4.18 25.14 -1.61
CA THR A 510 -5.23 25.91 -0.95
C THR A 510 -6.60 25.28 -1.21
N ARG A 511 -7.51 25.47 -0.27
CA ARG A 511 -8.84 24.88 -0.31
C ARG A 511 -9.65 25.45 -1.47
N ASP A 512 -10.20 24.57 -2.29
CA ASP A 512 -11.18 24.94 -3.30
C ASP A 512 -12.58 25.11 -2.68
N PRO A 513 -13.48 25.91 -3.30
CA PRO A 513 -14.83 26.13 -2.78
C PRO A 513 -15.66 24.85 -2.59
N PHE A 514 -15.39 23.82 -3.39
CA PHE A 514 -16.09 22.55 -3.36
C PHE A 514 -15.40 21.47 -2.50
N SER A 515 -14.23 21.77 -1.93
CA SER A 515 -13.43 20.83 -1.14
C SER A 515 -13.19 19.51 -1.89
N LEU A 516 -12.93 19.61 -3.19
CA LEU A 516 -12.55 18.51 -4.07
C LEU A 516 -11.03 18.27 -4.05
N HIS A 517 -10.25 19.30 -3.70
CA HIS A 517 -8.80 19.26 -3.54
C HIS A 517 -8.45 19.09 -2.07
N LYS A 518 -7.92 17.91 -1.75
CA LYS A 518 -7.55 17.49 -0.39
C LYS A 518 -6.10 17.00 -0.29
N MET A 519 -5.55 17.08 0.91
CA MET A 519 -4.30 16.43 1.29
C MET A 519 -4.60 15.01 1.76
N ILE A 520 -4.03 14.01 1.10
CA ILE A 520 -4.13 12.60 1.53
C ILE A 520 -2.92 12.32 2.42
N VAL A 521 -3.16 12.13 3.71
CA VAL A 521 -2.11 11.77 4.67
C VAL A 521 -2.13 10.27 4.87
N VAL A 522 -0.98 9.65 4.62
CA VAL A 522 -0.81 8.20 4.62
C VAL A 522 0.30 7.80 5.57
N VAL A 523 0.06 6.73 6.33
CA VAL A 523 1.06 6.09 7.19
C VAL A 523 1.28 4.66 6.74
N THR A 524 2.55 4.28 6.50
CA THR A 524 2.93 2.95 6.01
C THR A 524 3.39 2.04 7.14
N LYS A 525 3.34 0.72 6.93
CA LYS A 525 3.84 -0.28 7.89
C LYS A 525 5.35 -0.18 8.14
N ALA A 526 6.09 0.37 7.17
CA ALA A 526 7.52 0.66 7.30
C ALA A 526 7.83 1.88 8.17
N GLY A 527 6.82 2.60 8.70
CA GLY A 527 7.05 3.81 9.50
C GLY A 527 7.31 5.07 8.67
N SER A 528 6.98 5.05 7.37
CA SER A 528 7.02 6.23 6.50
C SER A 528 5.68 6.95 6.50
N LEU A 529 5.75 8.28 6.47
CA LEU A 529 4.64 9.21 6.48
C LEU A 529 4.69 10.05 5.21
N PHE A 530 3.54 10.18 4.54
CA PHE A 530 3.43 10.93 3.28
C PHE A 530 2.23 11.85 3.29
N GLY A 531 2.43 13.07 2.78
CA GLY A 531 1.36 13.94 2.30
C GLY A 531 1.29 13.85 0.78
N ILE A 532 0.19 13.33 0.26
CA ILE A 532 -0.06 13.15 -1.17
C ILE A 532 -1.15 14.11 -1.62
N ASP A 533 -0.89 14.87 -2.68
CA ASP A 533 -1.90 15.70 -3.29
C ASP A 533 -2.96 14.83 -4.01
N SER A 534 -4.23 14.99 -3.64
CA SER A 534 -5.34 14.30 -4.30
C SER A 534 -5.55 14.70 -5.77
N LEU A 535 -5.08 15.87 -6.22
CA LEU A 535 -5.30 16.34 -7.59
C LEU A 535 -4.50 15.53 -8.62
N ASN A 536 -3.22 15.28 -8.34
CA ASN A 536 -2.26 14.64 -9.25
C ASN A 536 -1.56 13.39 -8.70
N GLY A 537 -1.67 13.11 -7.39
CA GLY A 537 -1.02 11.98 -6.73
C GLY A 537 0.47 12.21 -6.42
N GLU A 538 0.95 13.44 -6.50
CA GLU A 538 2.33 13.79 -6.16
C GLU A 538 2.55 13.81 -4.64
N VAL A 539 3.75 13.39 -4.22
CA VAL A 539 4.15 13.43 -2.82
C VAL A 539 4.64 14.84 -2.52
N VAL A 540 3.88 15.59 -1.71
CA VAL A 540 4.19 16.96 -1.30
C VAL A 540 5.29 16.98 -0.24
N TRP A 541 5.16 16.12 0.78
CA TRP A 541 6.13 15.99 1.85
C TRP A 541 6.25 14.53 2.27
N ARG A 542 7.38 14.20 2.88
CA ARG A 542 7.66 12.88 3.44
C ARG A 542 8.43 12.97 4.74
N TYR A 543 8.17 12.03 5.62
CA TYR A 543 8.90 11.85 6.87
C TYR A 543 9.06 10.36 7.17
N TYR A 544 10.19 9.98 7.75
CA TYR A 544 10.46 8.59 8.13
C TYR A 544 10.94 8.56 9.57
N SER A 545 10.36 7.66 10.36
CA SER A 545 10.82 7.38 11.71
C SER A 545 10.99 5.88 11.89
N SER A 546 12.21 5.47 12.24
CA SER A 546 12.53 4.09 12.62
C SER A 546 11.84 3.66 13.91
N LEU A 547 11.26 4.58 14.68
CA LEU A 547 10.53 4.24 15.91
C LEU A 547 9.19 3.53 15.61
N LEU A 548 8.65 3.71 14.40
CA LEU A 548 7.35 3.20 13.99
C LEU A 548 7.40 1.84 13.28
N THR A 549 8.58 1.34 12.90
CA THR A 549 8.71 0.04 12.21
C THR A 549 8.19 -1.10 13.09
N ASP A 550 7.52 -2.07 12.46
CA ASP A 550 6.96 -3.29 13.08
C ASP A 550 5.90 -3.05 14.17
N ARG A 551 5.27 -1.87 14.16
CA ARG A 551 4.17 -1.50 15.09
C ARG A 551 2.82 -1.48 14.38
N ASP A 552 1.75 -1.63 15.16
CA ASP A 552 0.40 -1.27 14.72
C ASP A 552 0.24 0.25 14.82
N ILE A 553 0.01 0.90 13.67
CA ILE A 553 0.07 2.35 13.55
C ILE A 553 -1.31 2.91 13.27
N HIS A 554 -1.76 3.81 14.14
CA HIS A 554 -3.04 4.50 14.03
C HIS A 554 -2.84 6.02 13.84
N LEU A 555 -3.62 6.59 12.92
CA LEU A 555 -3.63 8.03 12.61
C LEU A 555 -4.93 8.67 13.13
N TYR A 556 -4.78 9.65 14.02
CA TYR A 556 -5.88 10.40 14.61
C TYR A 556 -5.79 11.88 14.22
N VAL A 557 -6.83 12.43 13.59
CA VAL A 557 -6.90 13.86 13.25
C VAL A 557 -7.51 14.61 14.44
N GLN A 558 -6.70 15.38 15.16
CA GLN A 558 -7.16 16.14 16.33
C GLN A 558 -7.81 17.46 15.95
N ARG A 559 -7.24 18.17 14.98
CA ARG A 559 -7.72 19.46 14.48
C ARG A 559 -7.55 19.56 12.97
N THR A 560 -8.58 20.01 12.28
CA THR A 560 -8.59 20.23 10.82
C THR A 560 -8.11 21.65 10.49
N THR A 561 -8.06 22.00 9.20
CA THR A 561 -7.68 23.33 8.71
C THR A 561 -8.79 24.39 8.82
N ALA A 562 -9.97 24.02 9.34
CA ALA A 562 -11.14 24.89 9.35
C ALA A 562 -11.12 26.03 10.39
N HIS A 563 -10.10 26.09 11.25
CA HIS A 563 -10.05 27.02 12.38
C HIS A 563 -8.78 27.87 12.32
N PHE A 564 -8.83 28.96 11.55
CA PHE A 564 -7.75 29.95 11.54
C PHE A 564 -7.83 30.82 12.81
N PRO A 565 -6.74 31.09 13.57
CA PRO A 565 -5.33 31.01 13.20
C PRO A 565 -4.61 29.72 13.62
N HIS A 566 -5.33 28.72 14.16
CA HIS A 566 -4.69 27.53 14.73
C HIS A 566 -4.23 26.54 13.64
N PRO A 567 -2.99 26.01 13.71
CA PRO A 567 -2.51 25.07 12.71
C PRO A 567 -3.21 23.71 12.82
N PRO A 568 -3.40 23.00 11.70
CA PRO A 568 -3.96 21.65 11.70
C PRO A 568 -3.02 20.68 12.41
N GLN A 569 -3.57 19.66 13.08
CA GLN A 569 -2.79 18.74 13.91
C GLN A 569 -3.35 17.32 13.84
N ALA A 570 -2.44 16.37 13.62
CA ALA A 570 -2.70 14.94 13.66
C ALA A 570 -1.73 14.25 14.64
N LEU A 571 -2.18 13.15 15.23
CA LEU A 571 -1.39 12.29 16.10
C LEU A 571 -1.22 10.93 15.45
N ILE A 572 0.00 10.41 15.51
CA ILE A 572 0.34 9.05 15.09
C ILE A 572 0.70 8.28 16.35
N LEU A 573 -0.05 7.20 16.60
CA LEU A 573 0.18 6.30 17.72
C LEU A 573 0.70 4.97 17.17
N GLY A 574 1.92 4.60 17.55
CA GLY A 574 2.54 3.31 17.23
C GLY A 574 2.51 2.40 18.45
N LEU A 575 1.71 1.33 18.40
CA LEU A 575 1.58 0.33 19.46
C LEU A 575 2.32 -0.95 19.05
N ASP A 576 3.01 -1.59 20.00
CA ASP A 576 3.62 -2.88 19.73
C ASP A 576 2.57 -4.01 19.82
N PRO A 577 2.37 -4.82 18.76
CA PRO A 577 1.49 -5.98 18.79
C PRO A 577 1.80 -6.96 19.92
N GLN A 578 3.09 -7.12 20.26
CA GLN A 578 3.53 -8.06 21.31
C GLN A 578 3.60 -7.43 22.70
N GLN A 579 3.32 -6.13 22.81
CA GLN A 579 3.38 -5.36 24.06
C GLN A 579 4.74 -5.42 24.79
N GLN A 580 5.84 -5.67 24.06
CA GLN A 580 7.20 -5.73 24.59
C GLN A 580 7.91 -4.38 24.50
N LEU A 581 7.59 -3.59 23.48
CA LEU A 581 8.17 -2.28 23.21
C LEU A 581 7.29 -1.14 23.72
N ASN A 582 7.92 -0.09 24.22
CA ASN A 582 7.22 1.12 24.65
C ASN A 582 6.41 1.74 23.49
N PRO A 583 5.21 2.28 23.75
CA PRO A 583 4.41 2.95 22.73
C PRO A 583 5.08 4.24 22.22
N VAL A 584 4.86 4.57 20.95
CA VAL A 584 5.45 5.74 20.28
C VAL A 584 4.36 6.73 19.92
N LEU A 585 4.60 8.02 20.14
CA LEU A 585 3.66 9.09 19.84
C LEU A 585 4.34 10.21 19.06
N LEU A 586 3.87 10.44 17.84
CA LEU A 586 4.34 11.54 17.01
C LEU A 586 3.20 12.52 16.75
N GLU A 587 3.49 13.81 16.93
CA GLU A 587 2.63 14.91 16.55
C GLU A 587 3.01 15.38 15.14
N LEU A 588 2.04 15.50 14.25
CA LEU A 588 2.24 15.82 12.84
C LEU A 588 1.36 17.00 12.45
N ASN A 589 1.94 17.99 11.77
CA ASN A 589 1.18 18.91 10.93
C ASN A 589 0.89 18.24 9.58
N PRO A 590 -0.37 17.87 9.27
CA PRO A 590 -0.69 17.09 8.08
C PRO A 590 -0.47 17.83 6.76
N ILE A 591 -0.37 19.17 6.78
CA ILE A 591 -0.20 19.99 5.58
C ILE A 591 1.27 20.24 5.29
N THR A 592 2.07 20.59 6.30
CA THR A 592 3.50 20.91 6.12
C THR A 592 4.42 19.68 6.22
N GLY A 593 3.98 18.63 6.91
CA GLY A 593 4.81 17.45 7.17
C GLY A 593 5.80 17.62 8.32
N GLU A 594 5.70 18.71 9.09
CA GLU A 594 6.50 18.90 10.30
C GLU A 594 6.04 17.93 11.37
N VAL A 595 7.00 17.19 11.94
CA VAL A 595 6.76 16.16 12.95
C VAL A 595 7.54 16.49 14.22
N GLU A 596 6.85 16.44 15.35
CA GLU A 596 7.46 16.50 16.68
C GLU A 596 7.30 15.15 17.38
N ASP A 597 8.41 14.63 17.93
CA ASP A 597 8.37 13.46 18.79
C ASP A 597 7.84 13.84 20.17
N LYS A 598 6.71 13.25 20.56
CA LYS A 598 6.05 13.45 21.86
C LYS A 598 6.05 12.15 22.67
N THR A 599 6.93 11.20 22.36
CA THR A 599 6.99 9.90 23.06
C THR A 599 7.27 10.07 24.55
N ASP A 600 8.02 11.10 24.96
CA ASP A 600 8.25 11.43 26.38
C ASP A 600 6.96 11.70 27.16
N VAL A 601 5.89 12.17 26.50
CA VAL A 601 4.57 12.39 27.13
C VAL A 601 3.97 11.06 27.59
N LEU A 602 4.32 9.96 26.91
CA LEU A 602 3.93 8.60 27.29
C LEU A 602 4.88 7.97 28.34
N GLY A 603 6.00 8.62 28.68
CA GLY A 603 7.02 8.06 29.59
C GLY A 603 6.53 7.77 31.01
N GLY A 604 5.36 8.28 31.39
CA GLY A 604 4.68 7.93 32.65
C GLY A 604 3.84 6.66 32.61
N ILE A 605 3.59 6.07 31.43
CA ILE A 605 2.72 4.92 31.23
C ILE A 605 3.58 3.64 31.27
N LYS A 606 3.45 2.87 32.35
CA LYS A 606 4.20 1.60 32.52
C LYS A 606 3.46 0.39 31.95
N SER A 607 2.14 0.46 31.87
CA SER A 607 1.29 -0.62 31.37
C SER A 607 0.98 -0.45 29.88
N PRO A 608 0.83 -1.54 29.12
CA PRO A 608 0.49 -1.46 27.72
C PRO A 608 -0.88 -0.82 27.50
N ILE A 609 -0.99 -0.08 26.39
CA ILE A 609 -2.22 0.60 25.97
C ILE A 609 -3.17 -0.45 25.35
N MET A 610 -4.40 -0.52 25.86
CA MET A 610 -5.46 -1.36 25.32
C MET A 610 -6.23 -0.70 24.19
N GLN A 611 -6.57 0.59 24.34
CA GLN A 611 -7.45 1.28 23.42
C GLN A 611 -7.14 2.78 23.35
N ALA A 612 -7.38 3.38 22.18
CA ALA A 612 -7.26 4.81 21.95
C ALA A 612 -8.51 5.35 21.22
N THR A 613 -8.99 6.54 21.60
CA THR A 613 -10.07 7.24 20.89
C THR A 613 -9.97 8.74 21.05
N LEU A 614 -10.40 9.49 20.04
CA LEU A 614 -10.58 10.93 20.16
C LEU A 614 -11.84 11.25 20.97
N LEU A 615 -11.77 12.30 21.78
CA LEU A 615 -12.95 12.85 22.45
C LEU A 615 -13.89 13.51 21.44
N PRO A 616 -15.21 13.43 21.65
CA PRO A 616 -16.19 14.02 20.73
C PRO A 616 -16.18 15.54 20.75
N ASN A 617 -15.98 16.13 21.93
CA ASN A 617 -15.98 17.58 22.12
C ASN A 617 -14.55 18.12 22.03
N PRO A 618 -14.32 19.17 21.24
CA PRO A 618 -13.02 19.86 21.22
C PRO A 618 -12.84 20.74 22.47
N ASP A 619 -11.60 21.16 22.70
CA ASP A 619 -11.25 22.19 23.67
C ASP A 619 -11.48 23.62 23.15
N SER A 620 -11.06 24.63 23.92
CA SER A 620 -11.16 26.05 23.57
C SER A 620 -10.40 26.43 22.28
N THR A 621 -9.41 25.63 21.88
CA THR A 621 -8.59 25.81 20.67
C THR A 621 -9.04 24.92 19.51
N HIS A 622 -10.26 24.39 19.58
CA HIS A 622 -10.83 23.45 18.62
C HIS A 622 -10.06 22.13 18.45
N LEU A 623 -9.21 21.76 19.41
CA LEU A 623 -8.43 20.53 19.39
C LEU A 623 -9.22 19.42 20.09
N ARG A 624 -9.33 18.24 19.46
CA ARG A 624 -9.94 17.05 20.08
C ARG A 624 -8.88 16.22 20.81
N PRO A 625 -8.95 16.10 22.14
CA PRO A 625 -7.97 15.33 22.89
C PRO A 625 -8.06 13.84 22.57
N LEU A 626 -6.92 13.16 22.60
CA LEU A 626 -6.82 11.71 22.50
C LEU A 626 -6.90 11.12 23.91
N LEU A 627 -7.79 10.14 24.09
CA LEU A 627 -7.93 9.36 25.30
C LEU A 627 -7.33 7.97 25.08
N LEU A 628 -6.41 7.58 25.97
CA LEU A 628 -5.79 6.27 26.00
C LEU A 628 -6.24 5.51 27.25
N LEU A 629 -6.53 4.23 27.09
CA LEU A 629 -6.84 3.30 28.18
C LEU A 629 -5.70 2.29 28.29
N ASP A 630 -5.09 2.17 29.46
CA ASP A 630 -4.07 1.15 29.74
C ASP A 630 -4.67 -0.15 30.31
N THR A 631 -3.84 -1.19 30.44
CA THR A 631 -4.24 -2.50 31.01
C THR A 631 -4.54 -2.47 32.50
N ASP A 632 -4.03 -1.49 33.24
CA ASP A 632 -4.36 -1.24 34.65
C ASP A 632 -5.66 -0.44 34.82
N LEU A 633 -6.34 -0.12 33.70
CA LEU A 633 -7.56 0.68 33.61
C LEU A 633 -7.38 2.16 33.98
N ASN A 634 -6.16 2.69 33.95
CA ASN A 634 -5.96 4.13 34.02
C ASN A 634 -6.21 4.78 32.65
N VAL A 635 -6.76 5.98 32.73
CA VAL A 635 -7.12 6.82 31.59
C VAL A 635 -6.10 7.93 31.47
N HIS A 636 -5.45 8.00 30.31
CA HIS A 636 -4.48 9.03 29.98
C HIS A 636 -5.03 9.95 28.90
N LEU A 637 -4.86 11.26 29.04
CA LEU A 637 -5.33 12.27 28.11
C LEU A 637 -4.15 12.98 27.44
N ILE A 638 -4.27 13.21 26.14
CA ILE A 638 -3.25 13.87 25.33
C ILE A 638 -3.90 14.97 24.47
N PRO A 639 -3.55 16.25 24.67
CA PRO A 639 -2.66 16.78 25.70
C PRO A 639 -3.30 16.75 27.10
N LYS A 640 -2.46 16.64 28.15
CA LYS A 640 -2.90 16.70 29.55
C LYS A 640 -2.94 18.15 30.02
N THR A 641 -4.09 18.80 29.91
CA THR A 641 -4.32 20.17 30.38
C THR A 641 -5.55 20.20 31.30
N ALA A 642 -5.65 21.23 32.15
CA ALA A 642 -6.82 21.39 33.03
C ALA A 642 -8.14 21.50 32.25
N GLU A 643 -8.09 22.08 31.03
CA GLU A 643 -9.24 22.18 30.14
C GLU A 643 -9.64 20.81 29.59
N THR A 644 -8.71 19.99 29.12
CA THR A 644 -9.03 18.65 28.59
C THR A 644 -9.56 17.73 29.68
N GLU A 645 -9.07 17.84 30.91
CA GLU A 645 -9.64 17.16 32.07
C GLU A 645 -11.06 17.65 32.40
N SER A 646 -11.33 18.94 32.22
CA SER A 646 -12.68 19.50 32.41
C SER A 646 -13.66 18.96 31.37
N VAL A 647 -13.23 18.84 30.11
CA VAL A 647 -14.02 18.25 29.02
C VAL A 647 -14.33 16.79 29.34
N LEU A 648 -13.33 16.01 29.80
CA LEU A 648 -13.56 14.62 30.20
C LEU A 648 -14.57 14.50 31.35
N LYS A 649 -14.48 15.38 32.36
CA LYS A 649 -15.39 15.37 33.53
C LYS A 649 -16.85 15.68 33.17
N GLN A 650 -17.09 16.36 32.05
CA GLN A 650 -18.44 16.64 31.56
C GLN A 650 -19.05 15.47 30.77
N LEU A 651 -18.24 14.48 30.38
CA LEU A 651 -18.66 13.39 29.51
C LEU A 651 -18.86 12.08 30.29
N ASN A 652 -19.88 11.33 29.88
CA ASN A 652 -20.07 9.93 30.27
C ASN A 652 -19.64 9.05 29.11
N LEU A 653 -18.39 8.59 29.13
CA LEU A 653 -17.81 7.81 28.04
C LEU A 653 -17.85 6.31 28.35
N TYR A 654 -18.06 5.54 27.29
CA TYR A 654 -18.01 4.09 27.32
C TYR A 654 -17.05 3.63 26.21
N LEU A 655 -16.08 2.82 26.60
CA LEU A 655 -15.12 2.20 25.71
C LEU A 655 -15.38 0.71 25.64
N TYR A 656 -14.94 0.08 24.57
CA TYR A 656 -15.02 -1.36 24.42
C TYR A 656 -13.76 -1.91 23.77
N ASP A 657 -13.26 -3.00 24.32
CA ASP A 657 -12.11 -3.73 23.83
C ASP A 657 -12.55 -5.10 23.31
N ILE A 658 -11.98 -5.52 22.17
CA ILE A 658 -12.28 -6.78 21.50
C ILE A 658 -10.96 -7.51 21.28
N ASN A 659 -10.73 -8.54 22.06
CA ASN A 659 -9.55 -9.37 21.93
C ASN A 659 -9.86 -10.57 21.02
N SER A 660 -9.29 -10.56 19.81
CA SER A 660 -9.53 -11.58 18.78
C SER A 660 -8.95 -12.95 19.15
N LEU A 661 -7.85 -12.99 19.91
CA LEU A 661 -7.15 -14.22 20.32
C LEU A 661 -7.92 -14.98 21.40
N THR A 662 -8.44 -14.26 22.40
CA THR A 662 -9.18 -14.85 23.53
C THR A 662 -10.68 -14.96 23.27
N GLY A 663 -11.19 -14.27 22.25
CA GLY A 663 -12.62 -14.17 21.96
C GLY A 663 -13.41 -13.33 22.98
N LEU A 664 -12.71 -12.54 23.79
CA LEU A 664 -13.30 -11.77 24.88
C LEU A 664 -13.59 -10.32 24.46
N ILE A 665 -14.82 -9.89 24.74
CA ILE A 665 -15.32 -8.54 24.48
C ILE A 665 -15.59 -7.90 25.84
N ARG A 666 -14.98 -6.75 26.14
CA ARG A 666 -15.13 -6.03 27.41
C ARG A 666 -15.57 -4.60 27.17
N SER A 667 -16.28 -4.02 28.12
CA SER A 667 -16.59 -2.60 28.13
C SER A 667 -16.18 -1.92 29.42
N PHE A 668 -15.81 -0.65 29.31
CA PHE A 668 -15.33 0.19 30.39
C PHE A 668 -16.11 1.51 30.42
N SER A 669 -16.47 1.99 31.61
CA SER A 669 -17.12 3.28 31.81
C SER A 669 -16.16 4.29 32.44
N ILE A 670 -16.23 5.52 31.93
CA ILE A 670 -15.43 6.66 32.38
C ILE A 670 -16.42 7.79 32.67
N LYS A 671 -16.60 8.13 33.96
CA LYS A 671 -17.67 9.05 34.42
C LYS A 671 -17.19 10.27 35.22
N SER A 672 -15.88 10.46 35.37
CA SER A 672 -15.19 11.66 35.94
C SER A 672 -13.82 11.33 36.55
N SER A 673 -13.54 10.05 36.81
CA SER A 673 -12.26 9.57 37.32
C SER A 673 -11.27 9.27 36.19
N ASN A 674 -9.98 9.45 36.46
CA ASN A 674 -8.88 8.98 35.59
C ASN A 674 -8.70 7.45 35.64
N VAL A 675 -9.67 6.73 36.20
CA VAL A 675 -9.69 5.27 36.28
C VAL A 675 -11.01 4.81 35.68
N ALA A 676 -10.92 3.92 34.71
CA ALA A 676 -12.05 3.31 34.04
C ALA A 676 -12.60 2.15 34.89
N LYS A 677 -13.93 1.98 34.89
CA LYS A 677 -14.59 0.88 35.62
C LYS A 677 -15.14 -0.14 34.63
N PRO A 678 -14.82 -1.43 34.75
CA PRO A 678 -15.39 -2.46 33.89
C PRO A 678 -16.91 -2.51 34.10
N THR A 679 -17.68 -2.61 33.01
CA THR A 679 -19.15 -2.60 33.06
C THR A 679 -19.74 -3.97 32.75
N TRP A 680 -19.39 -4.54 31.62
CA TRP A 680 -19.85 -5.84 31.16
C TRP A 680 -18.75 -6.54 30.34
N SER A 681 -18.89 -7.85 30.20
CA SER A 681 -18.01 -8.66 29.35
C SER A 681 -18.78 -9.81 28.73
N VAL A 682 -18.51 -10.11 27.47
CA VAL A 682 -19.10 -11.21 26.70
C VAL A 682 -17.96 -12.00 26.06
N THR A 683 -18.03 -13.32 26.16
CA THR A 683 -17.03 -14.22 25.54
C THR A 683 -17.68 -14.98 24.40
N VAL A 684 -17.03 -14.97 23.24
CA VAL A 684 -17.40 -15.81 22.09
C VAL A 684 -17.09 -17.27 22.44
N PRO A 685 -17.92 -18.26 22.04
CA PRO A 685 -17.65 -19.66 22.33
C PRO A 685 -16.27 -20.10 21.83
N ASN A 686 -15.53 -20.89 22.62
CA ASN A 686 -14.18 -21.38 22.28
C ASN A 686 -14.11 -22.18 20.97
N THR A 687 -15.25 -22.64 20.44
CA THR A 687 -15.33 -23.30 19.13
C THR A 687 -15.21 -22.32 17.96
N HIS A 688 -15.29 -21.01 18.22
CA HIS A 688 -15.23 -19.95 17.22
C HIS A 688 -14.13 -18.94 17.57
N ARG A 689 -13.48 -18.38 16.55
CA ARG A 689 -12.53 -17.26 16.66
C ARG A 689 -13.11 -16.00 16.05
N ILE A 690 -12.86 -14.83 16.64
CA ILE A 690 -13.28 -13.55 16.06
C ILE A 690 -12.41 -13.25 14.83
N ILE A 691 -13.03 -12.99 13.69
CA ILE A 691 -12.33 -12.64 12.45
C ILE A 691 -12.41 -11.15 12.16
N GLN A 692 -13.61 -10.57 12.27
CA GLN A 692 -13.88 -9.20 11.86
C GLN A 692 -14.86 -8.55 12.82
N PHE A 693 -14.64 -7.28 13.10
CA PHE A 693 -15.58 -6.46 13.87
C PHE A 693 -15.66 -5.06 13.28
N GLY A 694 -16.76 -4.35 13.54
CA GLY A 694 -16.98 -3.02 13.01
C GLY A 694 -18.13 -2.29 13.68
N GLY A 695 -17.88 -1.02 14.00
CA GLY A 695 -18.87 -0.07 14.47
C GLY A 695 -19.24 0.94 13.38
N LYS A 696 -20.16 1.85 13.72
CA LYS A 696 -20.49 2.99 12.84
C LYS A 696 -19.36 4.02 12.88
N PRO A 697 -19.08 4.74 11.77
CA PRO A 697 -18.16 5.86 11.79
C PRO A 697 -18.67 6.97 12.74
N SER A 698 -17.82 7.46 13.65
CA SER A 698 -18.21 8.41 14.70
C SER A 698 -18.72 9.78 14.19
N GLY A 699 -18.30 10.19 12.99
CA GLY A 699 -18.70 11.45 12.34
C GLY A 699 -19.80 11.33 11.30
N GLU A 700 -20.46 10.18 11.20
CA GLU A 700 -21.53 9.94 10.22
C GLU A 700 -22.78 10.77 10.55
N LYS A 701 -23.22 11.63 9.61
CA LYS A 701 -24.51 12.33 9.70
C LYS A 701 -25.60 11.56 8.97
N ILE A 702 -26.82 11.65 9.50
CA ILE A 702 -28.00 10.96 8.99
C ILE A 702 -29.08 12.01 8.76
N ASP A 703 -29.49 12.18 7.51
CA ASP A 703 -30.51 13.16 7.12
C ASP A 703 -31.92 12.70 7.54
N SER A 704 -32.34 11.51 7.10
CA SER A 704 -33.70 11.00 7.37
C SER A 704 -33.75 9.95 8.48
N LEU A 705 -34.49 10.26 9.55
CA LEU A 705 -34.74 9.36 10.70
C LEU A 705 -35.63 8.15 10.38
N GLY A 706 -36.40 8.22 9.30
CA GLY A 706 -37.36 7.19 8.93
C GLY A 706 -37.48 7.02 7.43
N ARG A 707 -38.12 5.93 7.00
CA ARG A 707 -38.44 5.67 5.61
C ARG A 707 -39.95 5.84 5.39
N PRO A 708 -40.40 6.68 4.45
CA PRO A 708 -41.80 6.76 4.11
C PRO A 708 -42.26 5.45 3.45
N LEU A 709 -43.44 4.98 3.86
CA LEU A 709 -44.11 3.80 3.31
C LEU A 709 -45.24 4.22 2.35
N ALA A 710 -45.74 3.26 1.57
CA ALA A 710 -46.82 3.49 0.59
C ALA A 710 -48.10 4.05 1.24
N ASP A 711 -48.41 3.61 2.46
CA ASP A 711 -49.57 4.06 3.24
C ASP A 711 -49.39 5.45 3.86
N ARG A 712 -48.36 6.20 3.45
CA ARG A 712 -47.93 7.50 4.02
C ARG A 712 -47.53 7.43 5.48
N SER A 713 -47.42 6.24 6.08
CA SER A 713 -46.81 6.08 7.39
C SER A 713 -45.29 6.07 7.27
N VAL A 714 -44.61 6.27 8.39
CA VAL A 714 -43.14 6.30 8.44
C VAL A 714 -42.66 5.07 9.20
N LEU A 715 -41.71 4.36 8.62
CA LEU A 715 -40.98 3.29 9.28
C LEU A 715 -39.68 3.87 9.85
N PHE A 716 -39.63 4.03 11.17
CA PHE A 716 -38.50 4.65 11.84
C PHE A 716 -37.30 3.71 11.94
N LYS A 717 -36.13 4.24 11.60
CA LYS A 717 -34.86 3.52 11.61
C LYS A 717 -34.36 3.38 13.04
N TYR A 718 -33.75 2.24 13.36
CA TYR A 718 -33.08 2.05 14.64
C TYR A 718 -31.66 2.63 14.59
N LEU A 719 -31.50 3.85 15.09
CA LEU A 719 -30.29 4.65 14.97
C LEU A 719 -29.45 4.66 16.25
N ASN A 720 -29.11 3.47 16.76
CA ASN A 720 -28.20 3.36 17.90
C ASN A 720 -26.74 3.61 17.44
N PRO A 721 -26.05 4.69 17.89
CA PRO A 721 -24.68 4.97 17.47
C PRO A 721 -23.67 3.96 18.03
N ASN A 722 -24.03 3.24 19.09
CA ASN A 722 -23.14 2.40 19.88
C ASN A 722 -23.19 0.92 19.47
N VAL A 723 -23.79 0.59 18.31
CA VAL A 723 -23.91 -0.82 17.87
C VAL A 723 -22.60 -1.28 17.24
N VAL A 724 -22.08 -2.38 17.77
CA VAL A 724 -20.90 -3.06 17.24
C VAL A 724 -21.32 -4.41 16.70
N ALA A 725 -20.87 -4.70 15.48
CA ALA A 725 -21.02 -5.99 14.85
C ALA A 725 -19.73 -6.80 15.04
N VAL A 726 -19.85 -8.02 15.54
CA VAL A 726 -18.74 -8.95 15.74
C VAL A 726 -19.02 -10.23 14.97
N LEU A 727 -18.09 -10.62 14.11
CA LEU A 727 -18.16 -11.84 13.29
C LEU A 727 -17.11 -12.84 13.75
N SER A 728 -17.54 -14.07 14.00
CA SER A 728 -16.69 -15.18 14.38
C SER A 728 -16.86 -16.39 13.47
N GLU A 729 -15.79 -17.16 13.28
CA GLU A 729 -15.74 -18.36 12.45
C GLU A 729 -15.39 -19.57 13.30
N SER A 730 -16.03 -20.70 13.00
CA SER A 730 -15.71 -21.98 13.63
C SER A 730 -14.26 -22.41 13.37
N LEU A 731 -13.59 -22.94 14.38
CA LEU A 731 -12.27 -23.56 14.24
C LEU A 731 -12.30 -24.85 13.41
N GLU A 732 -13.48 -25.47 13.27
CA GLU A 732 -13.69 -26.69 12.49
C GLU A 732 -13.54 -26.42 10.98
N GLN A 733 -12.55 -27.06 10.36
CA GLN A 733 -12.28 -26.91 8.92
C GLN A 733 -13.20 -27.76 8.02
N ASN A 734 -13.94 -28.72 8.59
CA ASN A 734 -14.83 -29.57 7.81
C ASN A 734 -16.02 -28.75 7.27
N VAL A 735 -16.18 -28.74 5.95
CA VAL A 735 -17.21 -28.00 5.20
C VAL A 735 -18.64 -28.23 5.73
N ASP A 736 -18.95 -29.42 6.24
CA ASP A 736 -20.30 -29.74 6.72
C ASP A 736 -20.61 -29.19 8.12
N ARG A 737 -19.56 -28.88 8.90
CA ARG A 737 -19.65 -28.42 10.28
C ARG A 737 -19.20 -26.98 10.46
N CYS A 738 -18.50 -26.40 9.49
CA CYS A 738 -18.06 -25.01 9.58
C CYS A 738 -19.26 -24.06 9.68
N SER A 739 -19.10 -22.99 10.45
CA SER A 739 -20.14 -21.97 10.63
C SER A 739 -19.54 -20.60 10.88
N LEU A 740 -20.26 -19.57 10.44
CA LEU A 740 -20.00 -18.18 10.81
C LEU A 740 -21.09 -17.68 11.74
N MET A 741 -20.73 -16.96 12.79
CA MET A 741 -21.66 -16.31 13.71
C MET A 741 -21.51 -14.80 13.65
N LEU A 742 -22.63 -14.09 13.57
CA LEU A 742 -22.70 -12.64 13.72
C LEU A 742 -23.37 -12.31 15.06
N PHE A 743 -22.75 -11.42 15.83
CA PHE A 743 -23.34 -10.80 17.01
C PHE A 743 -23.48 -9.29 16.78
N LEU A 744 -24.69 -8.76 16.99
CA LEU A 744 -24.93 -7.33 17.12
C LEU A 744 -25.08 -7.00 18.60
N ILE A 745 -24.16 -6.21 19.13
CA ILE A 745 -24.08 -5.89 20.56
C ILE A 745 -24.12 -4.37 20.72
N ASP A 746 -24.83 -3.89 21.73
CA ASP A 746 -24.70 -2.50 22.19
C ASP A 746 -23.42 -2.35 23.02
N ALA A 747 -22.48 -1.53 22.55
CA ALA A 747 -21.18 -1.33 23.20
C ALA A 747 -21.28 -0.71 24.60
N VAL A 748 -22.39 -0.04 24.93
CA VAL A 748 -22.58 0.63 26.22
C VAL A 748 -23.15 -0.33 27.26
N THR A 749 -24.17 -1.10 26.91
CA THR A 749 -24.90 -1.97 27.87
C THR A 749 -24.52 -3.45 27.78
N GLY A 750 -23.90 -3.89 26.69
CA GLY A 750 -23.61 -5.30 26.42
C GLY A 750 -24.84 -6.10 25.98
N GLN A 751 -25.97 -5.42 25.73
CA GLN A 751 -27.18 -6.08 25.28
C GLN A 751 -26.97 -6.66 23.88
N MET A 752 -27.23 -7.96 23.74
CA MET A 752 -27.27 -8.61 22.43
C MET A 752 -28.57 -8.20 21.71
N ILE A 753 -28.41 -7.40 20.67
CA ILE A 753 -29.51 -6.92 19.83
C ILE A 753 -29.96 -8.03 18.88
N HIS A 754 -29.00 -8.75 18.30
CA HIS A 754 -29.26 -9.83 17.35
C HIS A 754 -28.11 -10.82 17.28
N SER A 755 -28.43 -12.06 16.90
CA SER A 755 -27.44 -13.08 16.57
C SER A 755 -27.87 -13.90 15.35
N ILE A 756 -26.92 -14.21 14.47
CA ILE A 756 -27.14 -15.02 13.27
C ILE A 756 -26.06 -16.10 13.20
N VAL A 757 -26.45 -17.30 12.79
CA VAL A 757 -25.52 -18.40 12.50
C VAL A 757 -25.69 -18.85 11.05
N HIS A 758 -24.65 -18.65 10.24
CA HIS A 758 -24.55 -19.17 8.88
C HIS A 758 -23.88 -20.54 8.91
N LYS A 759 -24.64 -21.59 8.60
CA LYS A 759 -24.13 -22.97 8.52
C LYS A 759 -23.39 -23.18 7.20
N ARG A 760 -22.29 -23.94 7.24
CA ARG A 760 -21.47 -24.30 6.09
C ARG A 760 -20.92 -23.09 5.34
N SER A 761 -20.50 -22.10 6.13
CA SER A 761 -19.93 -20.85 5.64
C SER A 761 -18.58 -20.62 6.31
N GLN A 762 -17.68 -20.00 5.56
CA GLN A 762 -16.30 -19.71 5.96
C GLN A 762 -15.85 -18.35 5.40
N GLY A 763 -14.71 -17.86 5.86
CA GLY A 763 -14.09 -16.65 5.35
C GLY A 763 -13.52 -16.75 3.93
N PRO A 764 -12.93 -15.66 3.41
CA PRO A 764 -12.75 -14.35 4.06
C PRO A 764 -14.07 -13.60 4.24
N VAL A 765 -14.12 -12.75 5.27
CA VAL A 765 -15.30 -11.98 5.66
C VAL A 765 -14.97 -10.49 5.61
N HIS A 766 -15.83 -9.71 4.96
CA HIS A 766 -15.72 -8.25 4.92
C HIS A 766 -17.03 -7.63 5.42
N LEU A 767 -16.94 -6.57 6.20
CA LEU A 767 -18.05 -5.98 6.95
C LEU A 767 -18.07 -4.46 6.77
N VAL A 768 -19.24 -3.90 6.51
CA VAL A 768 -19.48 -2.45 6.61
C VAL A 768 -20.77 -2.18 7.37
N HIS A 769 -20.68 -1.28 8.34
CA HIS A 769 -21.78 -0.80 9.16
C HIS A 769 -21.96 0.69 8.92
N SER A 770 -23.18 1.11 8.58
CA SER A 770 -23.50 2.51 8.32
C SER A 770 -24.96 2.77 8.67
N GLU A 771 -25.27 3.95 9.23
CA GLU A 771 -26.65 4.39 9.51
C GLU A 771 -27.47 3.37 10.34
N ASN A 772 -28.37 2.60 9.73
CA ASN A 772 -29.24 1.61 10.38
C ASN A 772 -29.06 0.20 9.80
N TRP A 773 -28.03 0.01 8.97
CA TRP A 773 -27.85 -1.19 8.20
C TRP A 773 -26.43 -1.74 8.31
N LEU A 774 -26.34 -3.06 8.18
CA LEU A 774 -25.10 -3.81 8.18
C LEU A 774 -25.03 -4.61 6.89
N LEU A 775 -23.88 -4.59 6.23
CA LEU A 775 -23.62 -5.42 5.07
C LEU A 775 -22.32 -6.18 5.28
N TYR A 776 -22.35 -7.48 5.05
CA TYR A 776 -21.14 -8.29 5.08
C TYR A 776 -21.15 -9.38 4.03
N SER A 777 -19.94 -9.74 3.58
CA SER A 777 -19.71 -10.82 2.64
C SER A 777 -19.07 -12.02 3.32
N TYR A 778 -19.39 -13.21 2.85
CA TYR A 778 -18.77 -14.46 3.28
C TYR A 778 -18.81 -15.49 2.16
N ARG A 779 -18.08 -16.60 2.32
CA ARG A 779 -18.08 -17.70 1.37
C ARG A 779 -18.96 -18.84 1.88
N ASN A 780 -19.97 -19.21 1.10
CA ASN A 780 -20.74 -20.43 1.34
C ASN A 780 -19.90 -21.63 0.88
N ALA A 781 -19.40 -22.43 1.82
CA ALA A 781 -18.50 -23.55 1.54
C ALA A 781 -19.22 -24.70 0.82
N LYS A 782 -20.50 -24.95 1.15
CA LYS A 782 -21.32 -25.98 0.48
C LYS A 782 -21.57 -25.65 -0.99
N LEU A 783 -21.98 -24.41 -1.28
CA LEU A 783 -22.35 -23.96 -2.62
C LEU A 783 -21.19 -23.35 -3.41
N ARG A 784 -20.00 -23.24 -2.79
CA ARG A 784 -18.75 -22.70 -3.37
C ARG A 784 -18.93 -21.32 -4.01
N ARG A 785 -19.77 -20.48 -3.42
CA ARG A 785 -20.07 -19.12 -3.93
C ARG A 785 -19.92 -18.09 -2.83
N ILE A 786 -19.80 -16.83 -3.25
CA ILE A 786 -19.76 -15.69 -2.33
C ILE A 786 -21.17 -15.17 -2.14
N GLU A 787 -21.52 -14.94 -0.88
CA GLU A 787 -22.81 -14.39 -0.49
C GLU A 787 -22.58 -13.07 0.25
N VAL A 788 -23.45 -12.10 -0.02
CA VAL A 788 -23.49 -10.80 0.65
C VAL A 788 -24.81 -10.72 1.40
N SER A 789 -24.75 -10.66 2.73
CA SER A 789 -25.93 -10.50 3.58
C SER A 789 -26.11 -9.05 3.97
N ALA A 790 -27.30 -8.53 3.73
CA ALA A 790 -27.72 -7.18 4.10
C ALA A 790 -28.75 -7.25 5.23
N LEU A 791 -28.54 -6.45 6.27
CA LEU A 791 -29.42 -6.33 7.42
C LEU A 791 -29.84 -4.87 7.57
N GLU A 792 -31.10 -4.64 7.95
CA GLU A 792 -31.63 -3.33 8.31
C GLU A 792 -32.37 -3.42 9.65
N MET A 793 -32.14 -2.42 10.50
CA MET A 793 -32.72 -2.34 11.84
C MET A 793 -33.75 -1.20 11.89
N TYR A 794 -34.95 -1.51 12.39
CA TYR A 794 -36.09 -0.60 12.48
C TYR A 794 -36.70 -0.59 13.89
N GLU A 795 -37.16 0.58 14.34
CA GLU A 795 -37.91 0.70 15.60
C GLU A 795 -39.38 0.32 15.43
N GLY A 796 -39.94 0.55 14.24
CA GLY A 796 -41.35 0.33 13.91
C GLY A 796 -42.01 1.61 13.40
N LYS A 797 -43.34 1.70 13.55
CA LYS A 797 -44.14 2.86 13.08
C LYS A 797 -44.16 4.05 14.06
N THR A 798 -43.68 3.86 15.29
CA THR A 798 -43.64 4.88 16.34
C THR A 798 -42.22 5.01 16.85
N GLN A 799 -41.75 6.24 17.05
CA GLN A 799 -40.45 6.49 17.69
C GLN A 799 -40.55 6.30 19.20
N PHE A 800 -39.53 5.69 19.79
CA PHE A 800 -39.46 5.60 21.25
C PHE A 800 -39.15 6.97 21.88
N ASN A 801 -38.15 7.67 21.33
CA ASN A 801 -37.78 9.02 21.72
C ASN A 801 -37.26 9.77 20.49
N SER A 802 -37.83 10.94 20.18
CA SER A 802 -37.45 11.76 19.02
C SER A 802 -36.32 12.73 19.30
N THR A 803 -36.04 13.07 20.57
CA THR A 803 -35.08 14.13 20.93
C THR A 803 -33.70 13.57 21.22
N SER A 804 -33.60 12.44 21.90
CA SER A 804 -32.32 11.84 22.27
C SER A 804 -32.34 10.32 22.25
N PHE A 805 -31.19 9.75 21.90
CA PHE A 805 -30.93 8.33 22.01
C PHE A 805 -30.09 8.05 23.26
N SER A 806 -30.51 7.09 24.09
CA SER A 806 -29.67 6.53 25.15
C SER A 806 -29.80 5.01 25.17
N SER A 807 -28.65 4.33 25.21
CA SER A 807 -28.57 2.86 25.30
C SER A 807 -29.16 2.31 26.60
N PHE A 808 -29.26 3.11 27.66
CA PHE A 808 -29.82 2.68 28.95
C PHE A 808 -31.35 2.72 29.02
N HIS A 809 -32.01 3.36 28.06
CA HIS A 809 -33.46 3.36 28.05
C HIS A 809 -33.99 1.98 27.67
N VAL A 810 -34.71 1.38 28.60
CA VAL A 810 -35.39 0.09 28.39
C VAL A 810 -36.52 0.31 27.38
N ARG A 811 -36.34 -0.26 26.19
CA ARG A 811 -37.34 -0.20 25.12
C ARG A 811 -38.40 -1.27 25.38
N PRO A 812 -39.69 -0.95 25.19
CA PRO A 812 -40.76 -1.93 25.38
C PRO A 812 -40.69 -3.07 24.34
N ASN A 813 -40.22 -2.76 23.13
CA ASN A 813 -40.05 -3.74 22.05
C ASN A 813 -38.61 -3.70 21.52
N PRO A 814 -38.00 -4.86 21.21
CA PRO A 814 -36.72 -4.92 20.53
C PRO A 814 -36.85 -4.39 19.08
N PRO A 815 -35.75 -3.91 18.47
CA PRO A 815 -35.79 -3.47 17.07
C PRO A 815 -36.15 -4.63 16.15
N THR A 816 -36.94 -4.34 15.13
CA THR A 816 -37.24 -5.28 14.05
C THR A 816 -36.07 -5.32 13.09
N ILE A 817 -35.56 -6.53 12.84
CA ILE A 817 -34.40 -6.74 11.97
C ILE A 817 -34.86 -7.46 10.73
N LEU A 818 -34.64 -6.82 9.58
CA LEU A 818 -34.88 -7.41 8.27
C LEU A 818 -33.53 -7.83 7.70
N GLN A 819 -33.48 -9.04 7.15
CA GLN A 819 -32.24 -9.60 6.62
C GLN A 819 -32.49 -10.29 5.28
N GLN A 820 -31.53 -10.18 4.37
CA GLN A 820 -31.59 -10.85 3.08
C GLN A 820 -30.19 -11.12 2.54
N ALA A 821 -30.00 -12.31 1.98
CA ALA A 821 -28.75 -12.73 1.36
C ALA A 821 -28.82 -12.58 -0.16
N TYR A 822 -27.69 -12.23 -0.76
CA TYR A 822 -27.49 -12.04 -2.18
C TYR A 822 -26.26 -12.82 -2.63
N ILE A 823 -26.24 -13.29 -3.88
CA ILE A 823 -25.12 -14.00 -4.49
C ILE A 823 -24.29 -12.98 -5.25
N PHE A 824 -22.99 -12.97 -4.99
CA PHE A 824 -22.04 -12.10 -5.66
C PHE A 824 -21.09 -12.92 -6.53
N PRO A 825 -20.93 -12.58 -7.83
CA PRO A 825 -20.24 -13.45 -8.79
C PRO A 825 -18.70 -13.41 -8.70
N TYR A 826 -18.12 -12.39 -8.06
CA TYR A 826 -16.67 -12.18 -8.02
C TYR A 826 -16.08 -12.31 -6.61
N GLY A 827 -14.79 -12.62 -6.54
CA GLY A 827 -14.01 -12.51 -5.30
C GLY A 827 -14.00 -11.09 -4.76
N ILE A 828 -14.36 -10.90 -3.49
CA ILE A 828 -14.26 -9.62 -2.79
C ILE A 828 -12.97 -9.60 -1.98
N SER A 829 -12.25 -8.48 -1.98
CA SER A 829 -11.05 -8.23 -1.15
C SER A 829 -11.29 -7.15 -0.11
N SER A 830 -12.12 -6.15 -0.40
CA SER A 830 -12.48 -5.09 0.55
C SER A 830 -13.86 -4.50 0.22
N ILE A 831 -14.49 -3.87 1.21
CA ILE A 831 -15.77 -3.18 1.05
C ILE A 831 -15.66 -1.79 1.68
N GLY A 832 -16.06 -0.75 0.95
CA GLY A 832 -16.18 0.62 1.41
C GLY A 832 -17.57 1.18 1.14
N VAL A 833 -17.88 2.35 1.72
CA VAL A 833 -19.16 3.05 1.50
C VAL A 833 -18.89 4.53 1.27
N SER A 834 -19.54 5.08 0.25
CA SER A 834 -19.48 6.52 -0.06
C SER A 834 -19.98 7.37 1.12
N LYS A 835 -19.28 8.46 1.42
CA LYS A 835 -19.63 9.39 2.50
C LYS A 835 -19.80 10.81 1.95
N THR A 836 -20.82 11.51 2.43
CA THR A 836 -21.09 12.92 2.14
C THR A 836 -21.36 13.67 3.44
N GLU A 837 -21.29 15.00 3.39
CA GLU A 837 -21.27 15.81 4.60
C GLU A 837 -22.61 15.74 5.36
N LYS A 838 -23.74 15.70 4.66
CA LYS A 838 -25.09 15.66 5.26
C LYS A 838 -25.74 14.29 5.17
N GLY A 839 -25.25 13.40 4.32
CA GLY A 839 -25.80 12.05 4.14
C GLY A 839 -27.17 12.02 3.45
N ILE A 840 -27.43 13.00 2.58
CA ILE A 840 -28.66 13.14 1.77
C ILE A 840 -28.58 12.29 0.52
N THR A 841 -27.43 12.30 -0.18
CA THR A 841 -27.27 11.51 -1.41
C THR A 841 -27.41 10.02 -1.12
N SER A 842 -27.89 9.26 -2.11
CA SER A 842 -27.94 7.81 -1.97
C SER A 842 -26.55 7.22 -1.71
N ARG A 843 -26.45 6.23 -0.84
CA ARG A 843 -25.16 5.59 -0.55
C ARG A 843 -24.83 4.56 -1.61
N GLN A 844 -23.58 4.53 -1.99
CA GLN A 844 -22.99 3.55 -2.88
C GLN A 844 -22.04 2.66 -2.09
N ILE A 845 -22.19 1.34 -2.26
CA ILE A 845 -21.28 0.35 -1.70
C ILE A 845 -20.19 0.11 -2.74
N LEU A 846 -18.94 0.23 -2.30
CA LEU A 846 -17.75 0.05 -3.12
C LEU A 846 -17.15 -1.30 -2.79
N PHE A 847 -17.01 -2.16 -3.80
CA PHE A 847 -16.38 -3.47 -3.69
C PHE A 847 -15.01 -3.42 -4.37
N GLY A 848 -13.96 -3.67 -3.59
CA GLY A 848 -12.65 -4.03 -4.13
C GLY A 848 -12.71 -5.49 -4.55
N LEU A 849 -12.55 -5.76 -5.85
CA LEU A 849 -12.60 -7.12 -6.38
C LEU A 849 -11.20 -7.75 -6.39
N LYS A 850 -11.11 -9.07 -6.16
CA LYS A 850 -9.86 -9.83 -6.32
C LYS A 850 -9.31 -9.84 -7.74
N LYS A 851 -10.14 -9.54 -8.75
CA LYS A 851 -9.72 -9.33 -10.15
C LYS A 851 -8.96 -8.00 -10.34
N GLY A 852 -8.98 -7.13 -9.33
CA GLY A 852 -8.35 -5.83 -9.34
C GLY A 852 -9.20 -4.75 -9.98
N SER A 853 -10.48 -4.68 -9.68
CA SER A 853 -11.35 -3.60 -10.17
C SER A 853 -12.16 -3.03 -9.03
N LEU A 854 -12.39 -1.72 -9.05
CA LEU A 854 -13.24 -1.04 -8.08
C LEU A 854 -14.65 -0.94 -8.63
N PHE A 855 -15.59 -1.65 -8.01
CA PHE A 855 -16.98 -1.73 -8.44
C PHE A 855 -17.90 -1.00 -7.46
N GLY A 856 -18.64 0.01 -7.92
CA GLY A 856 -19.51 0.81 -7.08
C GLY A 856 -20.98 0.60 -7.40
N ILE A 857 -21.76 0.07 -6.45
CA ILE A 857 -23.17 -0.28 -6.66
C ILE A 857 -24.10 0.44 -5.66
N PRO A 858 -25.28 0.94 -6.09
CA PRO A 858 -26.20 1.63 -5.19
C PRO A 858 -26.74 0.73 -4.07
N ARG A 859 -26.82 1.26 -2.84
CA ARG A 859 -27.33 0.54 -1.66
C ARG A 859 -28.74 -0.01 -1.83
N LYS A 860 -29.58 0.63 -2.66
CA LYS A 860 -30.97 0.21 -2.93
C LYS A 860 -31.09 -1.22 -3.47
N LEU A 861 -30.03 -1.75 -4.10
CA LEU A 861 -30.00 -3.14 -4.57
C LEU A 861 -29.83 -4.15 -3.43
N PHE A 862 -29.37 -3.74 -2.25
CA PHE A 862 -29.22 -4.60 -1.08
C PHE A 862 -30.32 -4.39 -0.04
N ASP A 863 -31.53 -4.00 -0.45
CA ASP A 863 -32.66 -3.74 0.46
C ASP A 863 -33.31 -5.08 0.90
N PRO A 864 -33.33 -5.44 2.21
CA PRO A 864 -33.93 -6.67 2.70
C PRO A 864 -35.44 -6.79 2.53
N ARG A 865 -36.12 -5.70 2.17
CA ARG A 865 -37.57 -5.67 1.93
C ARG A 865 -37.95 -6.16 0.54
N ARG A 866 -36.98 -6.45 -0.33
CA ARG A 866 -37.24 -6.93 -1.68
C ARG A 866 -37.86 -8.32 -1.60
N SER A 867 -39.06 -8.46 -2.15
CA SER A 867 -39.78 -9.74 -2.24
C SER A 867 -39.72 -10.31 -3.65
N LEU A 868 -39.75 -11.63 -3.80
CA LEU A 868 -39.85 -12.30 -5.11
C LEU A 868 -41.09 -11.85 -5.90
N HIS A 869 -42.22 -11.73 -5.20
CA HIS A 869 -43.48 -11.24 -5.76
C HIS A 869 -43.85 -9.92 -5.08
N PRO A 870 -43.49 -8.75 -5.66
CA PRO A 870 -43.78 -7.45 -5.06
C PRO A 870 -45.28 -7.15 -5.10
N ASN A 871 -45.83 -6.89 -3.91
CA ASN A 871 -47.19 -6.40 -3.70
C ASN A 871 -47.36 -4.96 -4.24
N GLU A 872 -48.59 -4.49 -4.41
CA GLU A 872 -48.88 -3.13 -4.89
C GLU A 872 -48.17 -2.05 -4.07
N LYS A 873 -48.21 -2.17 -2.73
CA LYS A 873 -47.49 -1.27 -1.81
C LYS A 873 -45.97 -1.23 -2.07
N HIS A 874 -45.36 -2.37 -2.40
CA HIS A 874 -43.93 -2.42 -2.73
C HIS A 874 -43.63 -1.69 -4.04
N ARG A 875 -44.55 -1.75 -5.02
CA ARG A 875 -44.41 -1.06 -6.31
C ARG A 875 -44.57 0.44 -6.18
N GLU A 876 -45.53 0.89 -5.35
CA GLU A 876 -45.72 2.31 -5.01
C GLU A 876 -44.47 2.90 -4.34
N GLU A 877 -43.78 2.14 -3.49
CA GLU A 877 -42.52 2.54 -2.86
C GLU A 877 -41.30 2.44 -3.80
N GLY A 878 -41.46 1.91 -5.01
CA GLY A 878 -40.36 1.71 -5.97
C GLY A 878 -39.38 0.60 -5.57
N ILE A 879 -39.81 -0.38 -4.76
CA ILE A 879 -38.95 -1.52 -4.35
C ILE A 879 -38.81 -2.47 -5.53
N MET A 880 -37.56 -2.72 -5.92
CA MET A 880 -37.24 -3.67 -6.99
C MET A 880 -37.55 -5.10 -6.54
N PRO A 881 -38.09 -5.98 -7.40
CA PRO A 881 -38.31 -7.38 -7.07
C PRO A 881 -36.99 -8.03 -6.65
N TYR A 882 -37.04 -8.99 -5.73
CA TYR A 882 -35.83 -9.68 -5.28
C TYR A 882 -35.21 -10.49 -6.43
N SER A 883 -33.94 -10.22 -6.68
CA SER A 883 -33.07 -11.06 -7.50
C SER A 883 -31.92 -11.50 -6.60
N PRO A 884 -31.71 -12.81 -6.39
CA PRO A 884 -30.62 -13.30 -5.55
C PRO A 884 -29.27 -12.93 -6.15
N GLU A 885 -29.12 -12.97 -7.47
CA GLU A 885 -27.89 -12.60 -8.15
C GLU A 885 -27.78 -11.08 -8.30
N VAL A 886 -26.65 -10.54 -7.85
CA VAL A 886 -26.33 -9.12 -7.96
C VAL A 886 -25.85 -8.83 -9.39
N PRO A 887 -26.48 -7.89 -10.12
CA PRO A 887 -26.02 -7.50 -11.44
C PRO A 887 -24.69 -6.75 -11.36
N VAL A 888 -23.75 -7.06 -12.25
CA VAL A 888 -22.44 -6.40 -12.34
C VAL A 888 -22.27 -5.76 -13.72
N PRO A 889 -22.95 -4.63 -13.97
CA PRO A 889 -22.85 -3.92 -15.24
C PRO A 889 -21.47 -3.22 -15.38
N PRO A 890 -20.83 -3.27 -16.56
CA PRO A 890 -19.51 -2.66 -16.80
C PRO A 890 -19.44 -1.15 -16.48
N GLU A 891 -20.54 -0.42 -16.58
CA GLU A 891 -20.62 1.03 -16.39
C GLU A 891 -20.44 1.46 -14.93
N LEU A 892 -20.60 0.52 -13.98
CA LEU A 892 -20.45 0.78 -12.55
C LEU A 892 -19.02 0.49 -12.03
N PHE A 893 -18.09 0.12 -12.90
CA PHE A 893 -16.68 0.01 -12.54
C PHE A 893 -16.03 1.39 -12.55
N LEU A 894 -15.69 1.89 -11.36
CA LEU A 894 -15.03 3.18 -11.17
C LEU A 894 -13.60 3.19 -11.72
N SER A 895 -12.93 2.04 -11.72
CA SER A 895 -11.57 1.91 -12.27
C SER A 895 -11.55 1.62 -13.77
N TYR A 896 -12.69 1.52 -14.45
CA TYR A 896 -12.79 1.26 -15.90
C TYR A 896 -11.82 0.17 -16.41
N ASN A 897 -10.78 0.53 -17.15
CA ASN A 897 -9.78 -0.40 -17.69
C ASN A 897 -8.50 -0.52 -16.84
N LEU A 898 -8.45 0.16 -15.68
CA LEU A 898 -7.35 0.12 -14.74
C LEU A 898 -7.54 -1.06 -13.78
N THR A 899 -6.54 -1.93 -13.78
CA THR A 899 -6.46 -3.08 -12.88
C THR A 899 -5.64 -2.71 -11.64
N LEU A 900 -6.29 -2.68 -10.49
CA LEU A 900 -5.70 -2.38 -9.17
C LEU A 900 -5.34 -3.68 -8.46
N GLU A 901 -4.05 -3.97 -8.33
CA GLU A 901 -3.59 -5.22 -7.72
C GLU A 901 -3.76 -5.19 -6.19
N GLN A 902 -4.18 -6.32 -5.61
CA GLN A 902 -4.31 -6.54 -4.16
C GLN A 902 -4.99 -5.40 -3.37
N ILE A 903 -6.20 -5.00 -3.76
CA ILE A 903 -6.97 -3.97 -3.04
C ILE A 903 -7.22 -4.41 -1.59
N ASP A 904 -6.74 -3.62 -0.63
CA ASP A 904 -6.82 -3.87 0.81
C ASP A 904 -7.77 -2.86 1.51
N GLY A 905 -7.71 -1.58 1.14
CA GLY A 905 -8.48 -0.51 1.76
C GLY A 905 -9.26 0.36 0.78
N ILE A 906 -10.43 0.85 1.21
CA ILE A 906 -11.22 1.85 0.48
C ILE A 906 -11.61 2.95 1.47
N TYR A 907 -11.00 4.13 1.30
CA TYR A 907 -11.23 5.30 2.12
C TYR A 907 -12.11 6.29 1.35
N CYS A 908 -13.22 6.68 1.97
CA CYS A 908 -14.13 7.66 1.39
C CYS A 908 -14.16 8.92 2.26
N ALA A 909 -14.05 10.09 1.62
CA ALA A 909 -14.19 11.38 2.28
C ALA A 909 -15.31 12.21 1.65
N PRO A 910 -16.05 12.99 2.45
CA PRO A 910 -17.03 13.91 1.94
C PRO A 910 -16.34 15.08 1.23
N SER A 911 -16.93 15.58 0.15
CA SER A 911 -16.65 16.91 -0.38
C SER A 911 -17.68 17.91 0.14
N ALA A 912 -17.52 19.21 -0.15
CA ALA A 912 -18.56 20.20 0.16
C ALA A 912 -19.78 20.07 -0.76
N LEU A 913 -19.64 19.35 -1.89
CA LEU A 913 -20.74 18.94 -2.74
C LEU A 913 -21.40 17.69 -2.16
N GLU A 914 -22.69 17.79 -1.86
CA GLU A 914 -23.46 16.68 -1.31
C GLU A 914 -23.67 15.57 -2.35
N SER A 915 -23.53 15.86 -3.64
CA SER A 915 -23.59 14.84 -4.69
C SER A 915 -22.33 13.98 -4.81
N THR A 916 -21.19 14.46 -4.30
CA THR A 916 -19.86 13.93 -4.63
C THR A 916 -19.11 13.41 -3.41
N SER A 917 -18.57 12.21 -3.52
CA SER A 917 -17.71 11.58 -2.52
C SER A 917 -16.34 11.27 -3.13
N LEU A 918 -15.27 11.62 -2.44
CA LEU A 918 -13.90 11.30 -2.85
C LEU A 918 -13.57 9.88 -2.41
N VAL A 919 -12.96 9.10 -3.31
CA VAL A 919 -12.64 7.68 -3.11
C VAL A 919 -11.16 7.47 -3.31
N PHE A 920 -10.47 7.08 -2.24
CA PHE A 920 -9.07 6.69 -2.26
C PHE A 920 -8.96 5.20 -1.94
N THR A 921 -8.48 4.44 -2.91
CA THR A 921 -8.32 2.98 -2.83
C THR A 921 -6.85 2.65 -2.62
N THR A 922 -6.57 1.79 -1.66
CA THR A 922 -5.22 1.33 -1.31
C THR A 922 -5.11 -0.18 -1.48
N GLY A 923 -3.89 -0.63 -1.75
CA GLY A 923 -3.54 -2.02 -1.98
C GLY A 923 -2.07 -2.09 -2.35
N LEU A 924 -1.72 -2.98 -3.28
CA LEU A 924 -0.43 -2.86 -3.97
C LEU A 924 -0.40 -1.55 -4.78
N ASP A 925 -1.51 -1.20 -5.41
CA ASP A 925 -1.66 0.06 -6.15
C ASP A 925 -2.48 1.09 -5.38
N LEU A 926 -2.22 2.35 -5.69
CA LEU A 926 -3.03 3.47 -5.23
C LEU A 926 -3.91 3.97 -6.36
N PHE A 927 -5.19 4.23 -6.06
CA PHE A 927 -6.14 4.83 -7.00
C PHE A 927 -6.99 5.87 -6.30
N PHE A 928 -7.06 7.06 -6.89
CA PHE A 928 -7.93 8.11 -6.43
C PHE A 928 -8.94 8.45 -7.52
N THR A 929 -10.19 8.64 -7.12
CA THR A 929 -11.27 9.09 -7.99
C THR A 929 -12.38 9.72 -7.18
N ARG A 930 -13.46 10.14 -7.85
CA ARG A 930 -14.68 10.65 -7.22
C ARG A 930 -15.85 9.82 -7.66
N THR A 931 -16.82 9.64 -6.77
CA THR A 931 -18.07 8.97 -7.08
C THR A 931 -19.28 9.84 -6.80
N GLN A 932 -20.30 9.68 -7.62
CA GLN A 932 -21.52 10.50 -7.62
C GLN A 932 -22.75 9.58 -7.65
N PRO A 933 -23.14 9.01 -6.50
CA PRO A 933 -24.17 7.97 -6.44
C PRO A 933 -25.52 8.39 -7.03
N SER A 934 -25.86 9.67 -6.91
CA SER A 934 -27.12 10.25 -7.37
C SER A 934 -26.95 11.21 -8.55
N LYS A 935 -25.79 11.13 -9.25
CA LYS A 935 -25.30 12.13 -10.22
C LYS A 935 -25.07 13.51 -9.56
N MET A 936 -24.39 14.41 -10.28
CA MET A 936 -24.21 15.80 -9.84
C MET A 936 -25.53 16.57 -9.97
N PHE A 937 -26.20 16.79 -8.84
CA PHE A 937 -27.44 17.58 -8.78
C PHE A 937 -27.22 19.00 -8.23
N ASP A 938 -26.06 19.27 -7.64
CA ASP A 938 -25.65 20.51 -7.00
C ASP A 938 -24.63 21.32 -7.83
N VAL A 939 -24.21 20.78 -8.98
CA VAL A 939 -23.33 21.45 -9.94
C VAL A 939 -24.05 21.57 -11.28
N LEU A 940 -23.78 22.66 -12.00
CA LEU A 940 -24.25 22.81 -13.38
C LEU A 940 -23.67 21.69 -14.24
N LYS A 941 -24.45 21.23 -15.23
CA LYS A 941 -23.97 20.23 -16.18
C LYS A 941 -22.72 20.71 -16.92
N GLU A 942 -21.76 19.82 -17.15
CA GLU A 942 -20.57 20.13 -17.96
C GLU A 942 -20.93 20.44 -19.41
N ASP A 943 -21.96 19.78 -19.95
CA ASP A 943 -22.54 19.97 -21.28
C ASP A 943 -23.51 21.17 -21.36
N PHE A 944 -23.42 22.10 -20.41
CA PHE A 944 -24.26 23.30 -20.43
C PHE A 944 -23.83 24.27 -21.55
N ASP A 945 -24.74 24.58 -22.46
CA ASP A 945 -24.46 25.44 -23.61
C ASP A 945 -24.49 26.94 -23.22
N HIS A 946 -23.36 27.41 -22.70
CA HIS A 946 -23.14 28.82 -22.36
C HIS A 946 -23.26 29.75 -23.57
N MET A 947 -22.86 29.29 -24.77
CA MET A 947 -22.85 30.10 -25.99
C MET A 947 -24.27 30.33 -26.51
N PHE A 948 -25.12 29.30 -26.47
CA PHE A 948 -26.52 29.42 -26.86
C PHE A 948 -27.25 30.43 -25.99
N ILE A 949 -27.12 30.34 -24.66
CA ILE A 949 -27.79 31.28 -23.74
C ILE A 949 -27.24 32.70 -23.94
N GLY A 950 -25.93 32.86 -24.06
CA GLY A 950 -25.31 34.15 -24.35
C GLY A 950 -25.83 34.77 -25.65
N ALA A 951 -25.91 33.99 -26.74
CA ALA A 951 -26.42 34.44 -28.03
C ALA A 951 -27.91 34.82 -27.97
N VAL A 952 -28.73 34.04 -27.25
CA VAL A 952 -30.15 34.35 -27.05
C VAL A 952 -30.33 35.64 -26.26
N LEU A 953 -29.56 35.85 -25.18
CA LEU A 953 -29.62 37.08 -24.38
C LEU A 953 -29.23 38.31 -25.19
N ILE A 954 -28.13 38.22 -25.96
CA ILE A 954 -27.69 39.30 -26.86
C ILE A 954 -28.76 39.56 -27.93
N GLY A 955 -29.33 38.50 -28.52
CA GLY A 955 -30.40 38.60 -29.51
C GLY A 955 -31.65 39.29 -28.96
N LEU A 956 -32.10 38.91 -27.76
CA LEU A 956 -33.22 39.53 -27.06
C LEU A 956 -32.94 40.99 -26.72
N PHE A 957 -31.72 41.31 -26.27
CA PHE A 957 -31.30 42.68 -25.98
C PHE A 957 -31.34 43.58 -27.22
N ILE A 958 -30.77 43.11 -28.34
CA ILE A 958 -30.83 43.83 -29.62
C ILE A 958 -32.27 43.99 -30.10
N ALA A 959 -33.08 42.92 -30.03
CA ALA A 959 -34.49 42.97 -30.38
C ALA A 959 -35.27 43.98 -29.53
N ALA A 960 -34.99 44.07 -28.22
CA ALA A 960 -35.59 45.06 -27.33
C ALA A 960 -35.22 46.49 -27.71
N LEU A 961 -33.96 46.77 -28.05
CA LEU A 961 -33.52 48.08 -28.52
C LEU A 961 -34.17 48.48 -29.85
N VAL A 962 -34.23 47.54 -30.81
CA VAL A 962 -34.85 47.76 -32.12
C VAL A 962 -36.35 47.99 -31.97
N THR A 963 -37.05 47.15 -31.22
CA THR A 963 -38.51 47.28 -31.00
C THR A 963 -38.86 48.54 -30.23
N ARG A 964 -38.05 48.95 -29.23
CA ARG A 964 -38.19 50.24 -28.54
C ARG A 964 -38.13 51.40 -29.53
N ARG A 965 -37.12 51.41 -30.42
CA ARG A 965 -36.96 52.47 -31.43
C ARG A 965 -38.11 52.47 -32.44
N LEU A 966 -38.51 51.30 -32.94
CA LEU A 966 -39.65 51.17 -33.85
C LEU A 966 -40.97 51.65 -33.21
N SER A 967 -41.16 51.34 -31.92
CA SER A 967 -42.32 51.80 -31.15
C SER A 967 -42.34 53.33 -31.00
N GLN A 968 -41.19 53.94 -30.63
CA GLN A 968 -41.06 55.39 -30.52
C GLN A 968 -41.35 56.09 -31.86
N VAL A 969 -40.81 55.58 -32.97
CA VAL A 969 -41.08 56.11 -34.31
C VAL A 969 -42.57 55.97 -34.68
N LYS A 970 -43.18 54.81 -34.38
CA LYS A 970 -44.60 54.58 -34.65
C LYS A 970 -45.51 55.51 -33.82
N GLN A 971 -45.19 55.72 -32.54
CA GLN A 971 -45.93 56.64 -31.66
C GLN A 971 -45.79 58.08 -32.14
N LEU A 972 -44.58 58.52 -32.50
CA LEU A 972 -44.33 59.85 -33.07
C LEU A 972 -45.13 60.05 -34.37
N ASN A 973 -45.08 59.11 -35.31
CA ASN A 973 -45.87 59.19 -36.55
C ASN A 973 -47.39 59.21 -36.29
N LYS A 974 -47.85 58.57 -35.20
CA LYS A 974 -49.25 58.61 -34.78
C LYS A 974 -49.63 59.95 -34.14
N SER A 975 -48.72 60.60 -33.42
CA SER A 975 -48.99 61.91 -32.80
C SER A 975 -48.85 63.10 -33.77
N TRP A 976 -48.13 62.91 -34.88
CA TRP A 976 -47.98 63.91 -35.95
C TRP A 976 -49.11 63.85 -37.02
N ARG A 977 -49.96 62.83 -36.95
CA ARG A 977 -51.24 62.77 -37.67
C ARG A 977 -52.35 63.23 -36.74
#